data_AF-A0ABD6A890-F1
#
_entry.id   AF-A0ABD6A890-F1
#
_cell.length_a   1.000
_cell.length_b   1.000
_cell.length_c   1.000
_cell.angle_alpha   90.00
_cell.angle_beta   90.00
_cell.angle_gamma   90.00
#
_symmetry.space_group_name_H-M   'P 1'
#
loop_
_entity.id
_entity.type
_entity.pdbx_description
1 polymer ?
#
loop_
_entity_poly.entity_id
_entity_poly.type
_entity_poly.pdbx_seq_one_letter_code
_entity_poly.pdbx_strand_id
1 'polypeptide(L)'
;MSLDRRSYLRMGAATTASLSLLGVAGTASAEGAKRHGITFDRVVNAVDDLGMDPNGNRPIDDALENAAESGTLIEFPPGEYRATREHAYFQLEDFGIRGTGDSRRDTQFVFPEGYNDRFLVLRWGRNHLVENVTLQQYEDGETSVGCVFAPTDGLQVHDFEIAGYNARSGQRGLAVYIYDEDGTGVIDGYVRRGGGAVGDYPSGTQAMFVGKSHRGTLYVRNAHIEESGENGIYASRTNGDVRIENSFFKNNDIASVRIAGEGSYVKGSTFVVDTDSAENDPEAFDNVRGLWWESGGYEKVGGYAEDCDFVLESADVSGGLLRVAPTAGAMTVRNCRFRNETTHPSLLARAPNDMNSTEITVDGVSITGRSDDPRRGGIEIVERSGSTVTDSCINRQGGNGVVVRRASGCTVKDSTIDVPGEPVVEDDAGVATSNIDESGSCPLPDANGSGGSSGGSSGDSGSDGDSDSDAEADSDSAESSSGSDTDEGGEAGEGGEPTGDGDGSGGADGSDDSSNESGDSSGGSARSTDGNATDGNATDGNATSGNSTSGGTEGGNETGGNETDGGSADSGSSGDGSGDDGSSDGGSLETATADGDGERSKSSKGGSSSDDDGGDDGDDGSGSATRSTGATPQSLPNVLSLRSKAVSPYRIVVDGAIELDPEFGVEDVVSGNTAQGVLARGWDVYRYSGEIVTFDIDGPAEISHNGTFVDPDELGIDGSDESGSDEELPNTISIKGDAGDLLPYHIEVSGDIEFDPDYGTEDRIADGTAEGVIATGGWDVYRYSGEIVTFDVVGDADVEVNGESVDEASI
;
A
#
# COMPACT_ATOMS: atom_id res chain seq x y z
N MET A 1 -55.59 36.03 -1.40
CA MET A 1 -55.98 35.44 -2.71
C MET A 1 -54.73 34.83 -3.32
N SER A 2 -54.85 33.73 -4.04
CA SER A 2 -53.71 32.92 -4.50
C SER A 2 -52.87 33.63 -5.58
N LEU A 3 -51.56 33.50 -5.46
CA LEU A 3 -50.63 33.60 -6.58
C LEU A 3 -50.60 32.24 -7.29
N ASP A 4 -50.54 32.24 -8.61
CA ASP A 4 -50.20 31.05 -9.41
C ASP A 4 -48.85 31.28 -10.11
N ARG A 5 -48.04 30.22 -10.22
CA ARG A 5 -46.60 30.25 -10.55
C ARG A 5 -46.27 29.63 -11.91
N ARG A 6 -47.15 29.79 -12.93
CA ARG A 6 -46.92 29.25 -14.28
C ARG A 6 -47.18 30.26 -15.41
N SER A 7 -46.25 31.21 -15.62
CA SER A 7 -46.20 32.06 -16.83
C SER A 7 -44.86 32.77 -17.13
N TYR A 8 -43.83 32.66 -16.28
CA TYR A 8 -42.53 33.31 -16.50
C TYR A 8 -41.48 32.31 -17.02
N LEU A 9 -41.36 32.19 -18.35
CA LEU A 9 -40.11 32.01 -19.11
C LEU A 9 -40.41 31.75 -20.60
N ARG A 10 -40.67 32.81 -21.37
CA ARG A 10 -40.51 32.80 -22.84
C ARG A 10 -40.02 34.16 -23.34
N MET A 11 -38.78 34.15 -23.83
CA MET A 11 -38.27 34.95 -24.97
C MET A 11 -38.32 36.49 -24.86
N GLY A 12 -37.15 37.11 -24.71
CA GLY A 12 -36.96 38.56 -24.81
C GLY A 12 -35.49 38.96 -24.74
N ALA A 13 -34.82 39.11 -25.89
CA ALA A 13 -33.40 39.47 -25.97
C ALA A 13 -33.19 40.97 -26.23
N ALA A 14 -32.03 41.47 -25.78
CA ALA A 14 -31.38 42.74 -26.13
C ALA A 14 -32.12 44.08 -25.88
N THR A 15 -31.60 44.89 -24.95
CA THR A 15 -31.06 46.22 -25.28
C THR A 15 -30.20 46.79 -24.14
N THR A 16 -29.24 47.65 -24.48
CA THR A 16 -28.25 48.23 -23.56
C THR A 16 -28.70 49.55 -22.92
N ALA A 17 -28.38 49.73 -21.63
CA ALA A 17 -28.27 51.04 -20.99
C ALA A 17 -27.36 50.94 -19.75
N SER A 18 -26.19 51.58 -19.79
CA SER A 18 -25.30 51.71 -18.63
C SER A 18 -25.66 52.94 -17.80
N LEU A 19 -25.68 52.80 -16.47
CA LEU A 19 -25.85 53.90 -15.53
C LEU A 19 -25.14 53.56 -14.22
N SER A 20 -24.10 54.30 -13.91
CA SER A 20 -23.24 54.06 -12.74
C SER A 20 -23.88 54.61 -11.45
N LEU A 21 -23.80 53.80 -10.39
CA LEU A 21 -24.19 54.16 -9.04
C LEU A 21 -23.08 53.74 -8.07
N LEU A 22 -22.52 54.71 -7.36
CA LEU A 22 -21.54 54.48 -6.31
C LEU A 22 -22.23 53.86 -5.09
N GLY A 23 -22.30 52.54 -5.05
CA GLY A 23 -22.49 51.79 -3.80
C GLY A 23 -21.13 51.58 -3.14
N VAL A 24 -21.05 51.77 -1.82
CA VAL A 24 -19.88 51.31 -1.06
C VAL A 24 -19.95 49.79 -1.04
N ALA A 25 -19.07 49.15 -1.80
CA ALA A 25 -18.79 47.74 -1.62
C ALA A 25 -18.14 47.60 -0.24
N GLY A 26 -18.91 47.11 0.74
CA GLY A 26 -18.31 46.47 1.89
C GLY A 26 -17.61 45.23 1.36
N THR A 27 -16.29 45.13 1.58
CA THR A 27 -15.51 43.92 1.33
C THR A 27 -15.94 42.86 2.33
N ALA A 28 -17.07 42.20 2.06
CA ALA A 28 -17.16 40.79 2.35
C ALA A 28 -16.06 40.14 1.51
N SER A 29 -14.97 39.70 2.16
CA SER A 29 -14.07 38.73 1.54
C SER A 29 -14.93 37.59 1.01
N ALA A 30 -14.68 37.13 -0.21
CA ALA A 30 -15.26 35.87 -0.65
C ALA A 30 -14.73 34.82 0.33
N GLU A 31 -15.63 34.15 1.04
CA GLU A 31 -15.22 33.01 1.86
C GLU A 31 -14.83 31.91 0.86
N GLY A 32 -13.54 31.51 0.89
CA GLY A 32 -12.96 30.56 -0.05
C GLY A 32 -13.79 29.27 -0.15
N ALA A 33 -13.73 28.60 -1.31
CA ALA A 33 -14.52 27.39 -1.51
C ALA A 33 -14.04 26.30 -0.54
N LYS A 34 -14.96 25.66 0.18
CA LYS A 34 -14.63 24.67 1.21
C LYS A 34 -15.01 23.27 0.79
N ARG A 35 -14.05 22.34 0.86
CA ARG A 35 -14.20 20.91 0.56
C ARG A 35 -13.42 20.10 1.58
N HIS A 36 -14.06 19.14 2.25
CA HIS A 36 -13.40 18.17 3.15
C HIS A 36 -12.47 18.76 4.23
N GLY A 37 -12.71 20.02 4.63
CA GLY A 37 -11.89 20.78 5.61
C GLY A 37 -10.98 21.83 4.96
N ILE A 38 -10.54 21.59 3.72
CA ILE A 38 -9.68 22.45 2.90
C ILE A 38 -10.44 23.71 2.49
N THR A 39 -9.75 24.86 2.41
CA THR A 39 -10.31 26.15 1.94
C THR A 39 -9.49 26.69 0.78
N PHE A 40 -10.12 26.90 -0.37
CA PHE A 40 -9.48 27.39 -1.59
C PHE A 40 -9.78 28.87 -1.84
N ASP A 41 -8.75 29.70 -1.90
CA ASP A 41 -8.85 31.13 -2.23
C ASP A 41 -9.10 31.36 -3.72
N ARG A 42 -8.55 30.49 -4.58
CA ARG A 42 -8.72 30.52 -6.04
C ARG A 42 -9.51 29.30 -6.50
N VAL A 43 -10.57 29.52 -7.25
CA VAL A 43 -11.32 28.46 -7.94
C VAL A 43 -11.41 28.83 -9.41
N VAL A 44 -10.99 27.93 -10.29
CA VAL A 44 -10.94 28.15 -11.74
C VAL A 44 -11.59 27.00 -12.49
N ASN A 45 -12.32 27.32 -13.56
CA ASN A 45 -12.91 26.32 -14.44
C ASN A 45 -11.90 25.87 -15.51
N ALA A 46 -11.66 24.56 -15.60
CA ALA A 46 -10.73 23.97 -16.57
C ALA A 46 -10.99 24.39 -18.03
N VAL A 47 -12.25 24.58 -18.41
CA VAL A 47 -12.64 24.90 -19.80
C VAL A 47 -12.86 26.39 -20.00
N ASP A 48 -13.68 27.03 -19.14
CA ASP A 48 -14.09 28.43 -19.33
C ASP A 48 -12.99 29.44 -18.93
N ASP A 49 -12.16 29.14 -17.92
CA ASP A 49 -11.08 30.02 -17.46
C ASP A 49 -9.71 29.60 -18.00
N LEU A 50 -9.40 28.29 -18.01
CA LEU A 50 -8.08 27.77 -18.43
C LEU A 50 -8.02 27.31 -19.90
N GLY A 51 -9.16 27.16 -20.59
CA GLY A 51 -9.20 26.87 -22.03
C GLY A 51 -8.84 25.44 -22.45
N MET A 52 -8.82 24.49 -21.51
CA MET A 52 -8.60 23.06 -21.77
C MET A 52 -9.64 22.49 -22.74
N ASP A 53 -9.30 21.41 -23.46
CA ASP A 53 -10.25 20.72 -24.35
C ASP A 53 -10.95 19.55 -23.62
N PRO A 54 -12.28 19.62 -23.34
CA PRO A 54 -13.05 18.55 -22.72
C PRO A 54 -13.47 17.44 -23.72
N ASN A 55 -12.84 17.40 -24.91
CA ASN A 55 -13.15 16.45 -25.99
C ASN A 55 -11.89 15.66 -26.45
N GLY A 56 -10.81 15.66 -25.67
CA GLY A 56 -9.60 14.87 -25.89
C GLY A 56 -8.71 15.21 -27.09
N ASN A 57 -9.05 16.18 -27.95
CA ASN A 57 -8.32 16.43 -29.21
C ASN A 57 -7.01 17.19 -29.01
N ARG A 58 -6.89 17.93 -27.89
CA ARG A 58 -5.69 18.69 -27.51
C ARG A 58 -5.24 18.23 -26.12
N PRO A 59 -3.92 18.14 -25.87
CA PRO A 59 -3.43 17.92 -24.51
C PRO A 59 -3.83 19.07 -23.58
N ILE A 60 -4.05 18.77 -22.30
CA ILE A 60 -4.32 19.78 -21.26
C ILE A 60 -3.05 20.24 -20.53
N ASP A 61 -1.93 19.54 -20.75
CA ASP A 61 -0.81 19.51 -19.81
C ASP A 61 -0.29 20.90 -19.44
N ASP A 62 0.04 21.73 -20.42
CA ASP A 62 0.57 23.08 -20.19
C ASP A 62 -0.44 23.99 -19.46
N ALA A 63 -1.74 23.79 -19.65
CA ALA A 63 -2.79 24.56 -18.98
C ALA A 63 -3.07 24.10 -17.54
N LEU A 64 -2.68 22.86 -17.20
CA LEU A 64 -2.78 22.32 -15.85
C LEU A 64 -1.60 22.82 -14.99
N GLU A 65 -0.39 22.73 -15.55
CA GLU A 65 0.84 23.24 -14.96
C GLU A 65 0.81 24.77 -14.73
N ASN A 66 0.39 25.57 -15.73
CA ASN A 66 0.22 27.02 -15.56
C ASN A 66 -0.93 27.44 -14.61
N ALA A 67 -1.65 26.49 -14.03
CA ALA A 67 -2.72 26.73 -13.05
C ALA A 67 -2.44 26.15 -11.66
N ALA A 68 -1.31 25.46 -11.47
CA ALA A 68 -0.92 24.84 -10.21
C ALA A 68 -0.19 25.85 -9.30
N GLU A 69 -0.92 26.41 -8.33
CA GLU A 69 -0.41 27.26 -7.26
C GLU A 69 -1.18 26.97 -5.96
N SER A 70 -0.59 27.26 -4.80
CA SER A 70 -1.25 27.06 -3.50
C SER A 70 -2.57 27.83 -3.39
N GLY A 71 -3.53 27.28 -2.65
CA GLY A 71 -4.89 27.84 -2.51
C GLY A 71 -5.80 27.63 -3.73
N THR A 72 -5.39 26.86 -4.75
CA THR A 72 -6.14 26.68 -6.00
C THR A 72 -6.91 25.36 -6.10
N LEU A 73 -8.21 25.47 -6.38
CA LEU A 73 -9.07 24.37 -6.85
C LEU A 73 -9.36 24.51 -8.35
N ILE A 74 -8.99 23.50 -9.13
CA ILE A 74 -9.33 23.40 -10.55
C ILE A 74 -10.59 22.54 -10.69
N GLU A 75 -11.72 23.16 -11.05
CA GLU A 75 -12.98 22.47 -11.31
C GLU A 75 -13.12 22.11 -12.80
N PHE A 76 -13.22 20.82 -13.08
CA PHE A 76 -13.38 20.23 -14.41
C PHE A 76 -14.86 19.96 -14.71
N PRO A 77 -15.44 20.57 -15.76
CA PRO A 77 -16.71 20.13 -16.36
C PRO A 77 -16.72 18.64 -16.75
N PRO A 78 -17.89 18.04 -16.97
CA PRO A 78 -18.00 16.77 -17.70
C PRO A 78 -17.28 16.82 -19.06
N GLY A 79 -16.45 15.82 -19.36
CA GLY A 79 -15.60 15.78 -20.54
C GLY A 79 -14.47 14.75 -20.46
N GLU A 80 -13.80 14.56 -21.60
CA GLU A 80 -12.58 13.76 -21.75
C GLU A 80 -11.39 14.71 -21.92
N TYR A 81 -10.47 14.70 -20.96
CA TYR A 81 -9.33 15.62 -20.88
C TYR A 81 -8.05 14.85 -21.17
N ARG A 82 -7.37 15.16 -22.28
CA ARG A 82 -6.19 14.39 -22.68
C ARG A 82 -4.95 14.87 -21.92
N ALA A 83 -4.39 14.03 -21.06
CA ALA A 83 -3.07 14.21 -20.49
C ALA A 83 -2.03 13.48 -21.37
N THR A 84 -0.78 13.95 -21.37
CA THR A 84 0.30 13.33 -22.16
C THR A 84 1.64 13.20 -21.44
N ARG A 85 1.77 13.75 -20.23
CA ARG A 85 2.95 13.66 -19.36
C ARG A 85 2.55 13.64 -17.88
N GLU A 86 3.53 13.35 -17.03
CA GLU A 86 3.41 13.53 -15.57
C GLU A 86 3.20 15.01 -15.21
N HIS A 87 2.38 15.24 -14.18
CA HIS A 87 2.19 16.51 -13.49
C HIS A 87 2.65 16.35 -12.05
N ALA A 88 3.85 16.85 -11.74
CA ALA A 88 4.47 16.76 -10.43
C ALA A 88 4.47 18.13 -9.74
N TYR A 89 3.82 18.19 -8.57
CA TYR A 89 3.70 19.40 -7.76
C TYR A 89 4.22 19.13 -6.35
N PHE A 90 5.15 19.99 -5.94
CA PHE A 90 5.88 19.90 -4.68
C PHE A 90 5.51 21.05 -3.77
N GLN A 91 5.40 20.79 -2.47
CA GLN A 91 5.16 21.77 -1.40
C GLN A 91 3.86 22.61 -1.50
N LEU A 92 2.98 22.41 -2.50
CA LEU A 92 1.72 23.14 -2.59
C LEU A 92 0.85 22.95 -1.34
N GLU A 93 0.21 24.04 -0.91
CA GLU A 93 -0.77 24.03 0.18
C GLU A 93 -2.17 24.36 -0.34
N ASP A 94 -3.21 23.76 0.22
CA ASP A 94 -4.62 23.98 -0.17
C ASP A 94 -4.82 23.90 -1.70
N PHE A 95 -4.31 22.83 -2.34
CA PHE A 95 -4.37 22.62 -3.79
C PHE A 95 -5.24 21.41 -4.17
N GLY A 96 -5.93 21.46 -5.31
CA GLY A 96 -6.58 20.25 -5.83
C GLY A 96 -7.28 20.34 -7.18
N ILE A 97 -7.71 19.16 -7.63
CA ILE A 97 -8.49 18.95 -8.85
C ILE A 97 -9.84 18.29 -8.53
N ARG A 98 -10.88 18.68 -9.25
CA ARG A 98 -12.25 18.24 -8.96
C ARG A 98 -13.11 18.09 -10.21
N GLY A 99 -13.72 16.92 -10.42
CA GLY A 99 -14.79 16.74 -11.40
C GLY A 99 -16.12 17.28 -10.91
N THR A 100 -16.87 17.93 -11.80
CA THR A 100 -18.14 18.61 -11.47
C THR A 100 -19.39 17.89 -11.94
N GLY A 101 -19.26 16.72 -12.58
CA GLY A 101 -20.39 15.87 -12.97
C GLY A 101 -21.10 15.19 -11.79
N ASP A 102 -22.21 14.52 -12.11
CA ASP A 102 -23.00 13.72 -11.15
C ASP A 102 -22.32 12.36 -10.84
N SER A 103 -21.31 11.98 -11.64
CA SER A 103 -20.47 10.79 -11.50
C SER A 103 -19.01 11.09 -11.84
N ARG A 104 -18.07 10.43 -11.16
CA ARG A 104 -16.63 10.53 -11.46
C ARG A 104 -16.24 10.10 -12.87
N ARG A 105 -17.11 9.33 -13.55
CA ARG A 105 -16.94 8.93 -14.96
C ARG A 105 -17.48 9.97 -15.95
N ASP A 106 -18.10 11.05 -15.48
CA ASP A 106 -18.46 12.20 -16.30
C ASP A 106 -17.21 13.05 -16.62
N THR A 107 -16.22 13.06 -15.73
CA THR A 107 -14.93 13.76 -15.88
C THR A 107 -13.79 12.75 -15.95
N GLN A 108 -13.29 12.49 -17.16
CA GLN A 108 -12.28 11.47 -17.42
C GLN A 108 -10.98 12.12 -17.92
N PHE A 109 -9.85 11.77 -17.31
CA PHE A 109 -8.53 11.99 -17.89
C PHE A 109 -8.18 10.81 -18.80
N VAL A 110 -7.80 11.09 -20.04
CA VAL A 110 -7.47 10.09 -21.06
C VAL A 110 -6.02 10.25 -21.51
N PHE A 111 -5.37 9.14 -21.82
CA PHE A 111 -3.92 9.07 -22.05
C PHE A 111 -3.62 8.66 -23.51
N PRO A 112 -2.34 8.66 -23.94
CA PRO A 112 -1.92 7.92 -25.14
C PRO A 112 -1.98 6.40 -24.95
N GLU A 113 -2.18 5.66 -26.05
CA GLU A 113 -1.93 4.22 -26.14
C GLU A 113 -0.44 3.95 -25.86
N GLY A 114 -0.12 3.02 -24.97
CA GLY A 114 1.25 2.73 -24.51
C GLY A 114 1.82 3.73 -23.49
N TYR A 115 1.00 4.63 -22.93
CA TYR A 115 1.44 5.50 -21.81
C TYR A 115 1.66 4.65 -20.55
N ASN A 116 2.87 4.67 -19.99
CA ASN A 116 3.26 3.83 -18.86
C ASN A 116 4.01 4.65 -17.81
N ASP A 117 3.30 5.59 -17.18
CA ASP A 117 3.89 6.56 -16.25
C ASP A 117 2.86 7.04 -15.20
N ARG A 118 3.27 7.96 -14.32
CA ARG A 118 2.37 8.61 -13.35
C ARG A 118 1.66 9.79 -14.01
N PHE A 119 0.39 9.99 -13.70
CA PHE A 119 -0.34 11.19 -14.14
C PHE A 119 -0.14 12.35 -13.17
N LEU A 120 -0.43 12.14 -11.88
CA LEU A 120 -0.42 13.19 -10.87
C LEU A 120 0.45 12.79 -9.68
N VAL A 121 1.42 13.64 -9.35
CA VAL A 121 2.32 13.50 -8.22
C VAL A 121 2.15 14.74 -7.35
N LEU A 122 1.53 14.58 -6.18
CA LEU A 122 1.39 15.62 -5.17
C LEU A 122 2.25 15.24 -3.97
N ARG A 123 3.25 16.06 -3.61
CA ARG A 123 4.26 15.67 -2.60
C ARG A 123 4.71 16.83 -1.71
N TRP A 124 4.84 16.56 -0.41
CA TRP A 124 5.03 17.58 0.63
C TRP A 124 3.90 18.64 0.62
N GLY A 125 4.04 19.72 1.39
CA GLY A 125 2.94 20.68 1.60
C GLY A 125 1.76 20.03 2.34
N ARG A 126 0.59 20.69 2.35
CA ARG A 126 -0.61 20.20 3.06
C ARG A 126 -1.89 20.36 2.24
N ASN A 127 -2.96 19.69 2.68
CA ASN A 127 -4.33 19.95 2.23
C ASN A 127 -4.54 19.72 0.72
N HIS A 128 -4.27 18.50 0.25
CA HIS A 128 -4.39 18.13 -1.16
C HIS A 128 -5.73 17.46 -1.48
N LEU A 129 -6.42 17.90 -2.53
CA LEU A 129 -7.72 17.36 -2.97
C LEU A 129 -7.69 16.73 -4.36
N VAL A 130 -8.18 15.50 -4.47
CA VAL A 130 -8.55 14.85 -5.74
C VAL A 130 -9.97 14.30 -5.60
N GLU A 131 -10.96 14.94 -6.24
CA GLU A 131 -12.38 14.61 -6.06
C GLU A 131 -13.12 14.30 -7.38
N ASN A 132 -13.86 13.20 -7.43
CA ASN A 132 -14.88 12.90 -8.45
C ASN A 132 -14.33 12.86 -9.90
N VAL A 133 -13.22 12.14 -10.12
CA VAL A 133 -12.59 11.98 -11.46
C VAL A 133 -12.17 10.55 -11.74
N THR A 134 -12.09 10.19 -13.04
CA THR A 134 -11.58 8.90 -13.52
C THR A 134 -10.29 9.08 -14.32
N LEU A 135 -9.27 8.26 -14.07
CA LEU A 135 -8.16 8.07 -15.00
C LEU A 135 -8.48 6.86 -15.88
N GLN A 136 -8.77 7.10 -17.16
CA GLN A 136 -9.17 6.05 -18.09
C GLN A 136 -7.94 5.59 -18.89
N GLN A 137 -7.39 4.45 -18.47
CA GLN A 137 -6.36 3.71 -19.21
C GLN A 137 -6.98 3.09 -20.46
N TYR A 138 -6.16 2.60 -21.38
CA TYR A 138 -6.61 1.75 -22.48
C TYR A 138 -6.88 0.31 -22.00
N GLU A 139 -7.68 -0.43 -22.76
CA GLU A 139 -7.92 -1.87 -22.56
C GLU A 139 -6.80 -2.68 -23.24
N ASP A 140 -5.55 -2.47 -22.82
CA ASP A 140 -4.36 -3.12 -23.38
C ASP A 140 -3.31 -3.48 -22.30
N GLY A 141 -2.31 -4.29 -22.66
CA GLY A 141 -1.29 -4.81 -21.75
C GLY A 141 0.01 -3.99 -21.65
N GLU A 142 0.05 -2.78 -22.24
CA GLU A 142 1.21 -1.89 -22.30
C GLU A 142 0.95 -0.52 -21.61
N THR A 143 -0.31 -0.05 -21.59
CA THR A 143 -0.76 1.20 -20.98
C THR A 143 -0.99 1.05 -19.46
N SER A 144 -0.33 1.86 -18.64
CA SER A 144 -0.51 1.87 -17.18
C SER A 144 -0.40 3.29 -16.62
N VAL A 145 -1.31 3.67 -15.72
CA VAL A 145 -1.33 5.00 -15.10
C VAL A 145 -1.26 4.89 -13.58
N GLY A 146 -0.23 5.53 -13.01
CA GLY A 146 -0.06 5.69 -11.56
C GLY A 146 -0.33 7.09 -11.04
N CYS A 147 -0.37 7.26 -9.73
CA CYS A 147 -0.35 8.55 -9.03
C CYS A 147 0.46 8.44 -7.73
N VAL A 148 1.05 9.55 -7.27
CA VAL A 148 1.68 9.67 -5.95
C VAL A 148 0.94 10.72 -5.15
N PHE A 149 0.43 10.35 -3.98
CA PHE A 149 -0.23 11.28 -3.05
C PHE A 149 0.50 11.23 -1.72
N ALA A 150 1.38 12.20 -1.52
CA ALA A 150 2.41 12.20 -0.51
C ALA A 150 2.58 13.56 0.22
N PRO A 151 1.51 14.23 0.68
CA PRO A 151 1.66 15.46 1.44
C PRO A 151 2.28 15.20 2.83
N THR A 152 2.64 16.30 3.48
CA THR A 152 2.93 16.29 4.91
C THR A 152 1.69 15.89 5.70
N ASP A 153 0.52 16.47 5.37
CA ASP A 153 -0.78 16.26 6.03
C ASP A 153 -1.96 16.66 5.13
N GLY A 154 -3.19 16.30 5.50
CA GLY A 154 -4.42 16.82 4.90
C GLY A 154 -4.81 16.21 3.55
N LEU A 155 -4.39 14.98 3.24
CA LEU A 155 -4.77 14.33 1.98
C LEU A 155 -6.28 14.01 1.94
N GLN A 156 -6.95 14.40 0.86
CA GLN A 156 -8.36 14.13 0.61
C GLN A 156 -8.55 13.59 -0.82
N VAL A 157 -8.77 12.27 -0.97
CA VAL A 157 -9.13 11.63 -2.23
C VAL A 157 -10.53 11.08 -2.12
N HIS A 158 -11.44 11.49 -3.01
CA HIS A 158 -12.87 11.17 -2.94
C HIS A 158 -13.42 10.79 -4.31
N ASP A 159 -14.20 9.71 -4.41
CA ASP A 159 -14.83 9.25 -5.67
C ASP A 159 -13.82 9.17 -6.85
N PHE A 160 -12.69 8.51 -6.62
CA PHE A 160 -11.60 8.39 -7.59
C PHE A 160 -11.58 7.00 -8.24
N GLU A 161 -11.47 6.91 -9.56
CA GLU A 161 -11.37 5.62 -10.26
C GLU A 161 -10.18 5.58 -11.22
N ILE A 162 -9.42 4.49 -11.20
CA ILE A 162 -8.51 4.14 -12.30
C ILE A 162 -9.15 2.98 -13.05
N ALA A 163 -9.53 3.25 -14.30
CA ALA A 163 -10.31 2.37 -15.16
C ALA A 163 -9.49 1.87 -16.35
N GLY A 164 -9.96 0.81 -17.00
CA GLY A 164 -9.25 0.08 -18.05
C GLY A 164 -8.28 -0.95 -17.48
N TYR A 165 -7.88 -1.91 -18.32
CA TYR A 165 -7.02 -3.03 -17.96
C TYR A 165 -5.76 -2.64 -17.17
N ASN A 166 -5.42 -3.48 -16.18
CA ASN A 166 -4.28 -3.25 -15.30
C ASN A 166 -3.03 -3.92 -15.86
N ALA A 167 -2.42 -3.29 -16.87
CA ALA A 167 -1.16 -3.68 -17.46
C ALA A 167 -0.03 -3.76 -16.43
N ARG A 168 0.91 -4.69 -16.64
CA ARG A 168 2.10 -4.87 -15.81
C ARG A 168 3.03 -3.67 -15.94
N SER A 169 3.37 -3.04 -14.83
CA SER A 169 4.20 -1.83 -14.77
C SER A 169 4.97 -1.75 -13.46
N GLY A 170 6.14 -1.08 -13.49
CA GLY A 170 6.83 -0.64 -12.28
C GLY A 170 6.07 0.44 -11.50
N GLN A 171 5.14 1.16 -12.14
CA GLN A 171 4.27 2.12 -11.49
C GLN A 171 3.28 1.43 -10.52
N ARG A 172 2.84 2.17 -9.50
CA ARG A 172 1.74 1.77 -8.61
C ARG A 172 0.51 2.62 -8.91
N GLY A 173 -0.67 2.02 -8.79
CA GLY A 173 -1.93 2.72 -9.06
C GLY A 173 -2.07 3.97 -8.21
N LEU A 174 -1.91 3.80 -6.90
CA LEU A 174 -1.65 4.86 -5.93
C LEU A 174 -0.38 4.53 -5.14
N ALA A 175 0.52 5.49 -4.98
CA ALA A 175 1.63 5.45 -4.02
C ALA A 175 1.40 6.52 -2.95
N VAL A 176 1.05 6.10 -1.74
CA VAL A 176 0.45 6.98 -0.72
C VAL A 176 1.36 7.14 0.49
N TYR A 177 1.50 8.39 0.93
CA TYR A 177 2.27 8.77 2.11
C TYR A 177 1.58 9.93 2.84
N ILE A 178 1.73 9.96 4.16
CA ILE A 178 1.50 11.13 5.01
C ILE A 178 2.75 11.25 5.87
N TYR A 179 3.53 12.32 5.72
CA TYR A 179 4.87 12.43 6.31
C TYR A 179 4.89 12.95 7.75
N ASP A 180 3.92 13.77 8.15
CA ASP A 180 3.68 14.17 9.54
C ASP A 180 3.19 12.96 10.36
N GLU A 181 3.55 12.89 11.64
CA GLU A 181 3.16 11.78 12.54
C GLU A 181 1.79 11.98 13.20
N ASP A 182 1.37 13.24 13.42
CA ASP A 182 -0.02 13.58 13.75
C ASP A 182 -0.89 13.75 12.49
N GLY A 183 -0.27 13.76 11.30
CA GLY A 183 -0.92 13.99 10.03
C GLY A 183 -1.95 12.94 9.63
N THR A 184 -2.93 13.36 8.84
CA THR A 184 -4.03 12.49 8.37
C THR A 184 -4.20 12.49 6.86
N GLY A 185 -4.57 11.33 6.32
CA GLY A 185 -5.01 11.18 4.94
C GLY A 185 -6.33 10.39 4.86
N VAL A 186 -7.18 10.75 3.92
CA VAL A 186 -8.44 10.08 3.62
C VAL A 186 -8.49 9.73 2.14
N ILE A 187 -8.77 8.46 1.86
CA ILE A 187 -9.11 7.94 0.53
C ILE A 187 -10.47 7.27 0.65
N ASP A 188 -11.51 7.89 0.10
CA ASP A 188 -12.90 7.40 0.16
C ASP A 188 -13.44 7.13 -1.25
N GLY A 189 -13.95 5.92 -1.49
CA GLY A 189 -14.51 5.52 -2.78
C GLY A 189 -13.48 5.31 -3.89
N TYR A 190 -12.24 4.88 -3.57
CA TYR A 190 -11.26 4.50 -4.59
C TYR A 190 -11.66 3.21 -5.31
N VAL A 191 -11.72 3.26 -6.64
CA VAL A 191 -12.09 2.12 -7.49
C VAL A 191 -10.97 1.77 -8.47
N ARG A 192 -10.61 0.48 -8.53
CA ARG A 192 -9.70 -0.07 -9.56
C ARG A 192 -10.18 -1.47 -9.97
N ARG A 193 -10.49 -1.64 -11.25
CA ARG A 193 -11.19 -2.81 -11.82
C ARG A 193 -10.80 -3.00 -13.29
N GLY A 194 -11.38 -4.01 -13.96
CA GLY A 194 -11.26 -4.21 -15.41
C GLY A 194 -10.18 -5.21 -15.84
N GLY A 195 -9.91 -6.21 -15.01
CA GLY A 195 -8.86 -7.20 -15.26
C GLY A 195 -7.44 -6.62 -15.09
N GLY A 196 -6.45 -7.50 -15.05
CA GLY A 196 -5.07 -7.10 -14.83
C GLY A 196 -4.08 -8.25 -14.99
N ALA A 197 -2.81 -7.93 -15.19
CA ALA A 197 -1.76 -8.92 -15.42
C ALA A 197 -1.31 -9.59 -14.10
N VAL A 198 -1.84 -10.78 -13.81
CA VAL A 198 -1.52 -11.58 -12.61
C VAL A 198 -0.26 -12.46 -12.78
N GLY A 199 0.21 -13.05 -11.68
CA GLY A 199 1.42 -13.89 -11.64
C GLY A 199 2.74 -13.11 -11.82
N ASP A 200 3.86 -13.84 -11.89
CA ASP A 200 5.22 -13.29 -12.02
C ASP A 200 5.57 -12.27 -10.90
N TYR A 201 5.16 -12.57 -9.67
CA TYR A 201 5.52 -11.75 -8.51
C TYR A 201 7.05 -11.73 -8.29
N PRO A 202 7.68 -10.55 -8.06
CA PRO A 202 7.07 -9.29 -7.62
C PRO A 202 6.97 -8.20 -8.70
N SER A 203 6.86 -8.55 -9.99
CA SER A 203 6.88 -7.58 -11.10
C SER A 203 5.51 -6.95 -11.42
N GLY A 204 4.47 -7.24 -10.61
CA GLY A 204 3.09 -6.86 -10.90
C GLY A 204 2.69 -5.46 -10.40
N THR A 205 1.55 -4.97 -10.88
CA THR A 205 1.04 -3.62 -10.56
C THR A 205 0.14 -3.65 -9.33
N GLN A 206 0.56 -2.95 -8.27
CA GLN A 206 -0.23 -2.82 -7.04
C GLN A 206 -1.28 -1.72 -7.18
N ALA A 207 -2.53 -1.97 -6.80
CA ALA A 207 -3.58 -0.96 -6.89
C ALA A 207 -3.35 0.22 -5.94
N MET A 208 -2.82 -0.05 -4.73
CA MET A 208 -2.31 0.95 -3.81
C MET A 208 -1.11 0.41 -3.01
N PHE A 209 -0.07 1.24 -2.88
CA PHE A 209 1.13 1.01 -2.07
C PHE A 209 1.26 2.12 -1.02
N VAL A 210 1.41 1.75 0.24
CA VAL A 210 1.68 2.66 1.36
C VAL A 210 3.12 2.46 1.81
N GLY A 211 3.98 3.46 1.54
CA GLY A 211 5.42 3.28 1.61
C GLY A 211 6.04 3.39 3.00
N LYS A 212 7.34 3.04 3.09
CA LYS A 212 8.15 3.07 4.34
C LYS A 212 8.19 4.45 5.01
N SER A 213 8.05 5.53 4.23
CA SER A 213 8.21 6.90 4.70
C SER A 213 6.94 7.53 5.31
N HIS A 214 5.78 6.86 5.24
CA HIS A 214 4.57 7.32 5.91
C HIS A 214 4.69 7.20 7.44
N ARG A 215 4.14 8.18 8.18
CA ARG A 215 4.21 8.32 9.64
C ARG A 215 2.83 8.46 10.28
N GLY A 216 1.96 9.30 9.73
CA GLY A 216 0.64 9.59 10.29
C GLY A 216 -0.41 8.48 10.09
N THR A 217 -1.68 8.87 10.04
CA THR A 217 -2.81 7.94 9.84
C THR A 217 -3.43 8.07 8.44
N LEU A 218 -3.44 6.98 7.68
CA LEU A 218 -4.20 6.85 6.43
C LEU A 218 -5.51 6.08 6.65
N TYR A 219 -6.64 6.72 6.39
CA TYR A 219 -7.95 6.10 6.30
C TYR A 219 -8.28 5.73 4.85
N VAL A 220 -8.67 4.48 4.62
CA VAL A 220 -9.13 3.97 3.32
C VAL A 220 -10.56 3.46 3.50
N ARG A 221 -11.52 4.04 2.76
CA ARG A 221 -12.95 3.77 2.92
C ARG A 221 -13.62 3.43 1.60
N ASN A 222 -14.62 2.56 1.69
CA ASN A 222 -15.55 2.25 0.59
C ASN A 222 -14.84 1.89 -0.74
N ALA A 223 -13.60 1.37 -0.65
CA ALA A 223 -12.79 1.07 -1.81
C ALA A 223 -13.30 -0.19 -2.52
N HIS A 224 -13.16 -0.25 -3.84
CA HIS A 224 -13.54 -1.40 -4.65
C HIS A 224 -12.36 -1.76 -5.56
N ILE A 225 -11.62 -2.80 -5.18
CA ILE A 225 -10.40 -3.22 -5.89
C ILE A 225 -10.53 -4.68 -6.31
N GLU A 226 -10.72 -4.91 -7.61
CA GLU A 226 -10.79 -6.26 -8.18
C GLU A 226 -9.83 -6.46 -9.35
N GLU A 227 -9.18 -7.63 -9.36
CA GLU A 227 -8.32 -8.13 -10.43
C GLU A 227 -7.22 -7.14 -10.85
N SER A 228 -6.61 -6.44 -9.89
CA SER A 228 -5.65 -5.36 -10.14
C SER A 228 -4.27 -5.79 -10.68
N GLY A 229 -4.07 -7.06 -11.01
CA GLY A 229 -2.78 -7.65 -11.40
C GLY A 229 -1.94 -8.06 -10.19
N GLU A 230 -1.53 -7.12 -9.35
CA GLU A 230 -0.89 -7.40 -8.05
C GLU A 230 -1.67 -6.79 -6.87
N ASN A 231 -1.03 -6.69 -5.70
CA ASN A 231 -1.69 -6.55 -4.40
C ASN A 231 -2.64 -5.34 -4.38
N GLY A 232 -3.85 -5.55 -3.85
CA GLY A 232 -4.88 -4.51 -3.79
C GLY A 232 -4.48 -3.34 -2.90
N ILE A 233 -4.10 -3.62 -1.64
CA ILE A 233 -3.45 -2.65 -0.76
C ILE A 233 -2.20 -3.27 -0.14
N TYR A 234 -1.03 -2.76 -0.51
CA TYR A 234 0.25 -3.10 0.11
C TYR A 234 0.60 -2.07 1.18
N ALA A 235 0.39 -2.41 2.46
CA ALA A 235 0.65 -1.55 3.61
C ALA A 235 1.44 -2.26 4.74
N SER A 236 2.11 -3.39 4.47
CA SER A 236 2.85 -4.14 5.51
C SER A 236 4.11 -3.43 6.01
N ARG A 237 4.81 -2.68 5.15
CA ARG A 237 6.17 -2.15 5.39
C ARG A 237 6.20 -0.65 5.75
N THR A 238 5.10 -0.12 6.26
CA THR A 238 4.97 1.29 6.64
C THR A 238 5.09 1.50 8.16
N ASN A 239 5.59 2.66 8.59
CA ASN A 239 5.70 3.00 10.00
C ASN A 239 4.38 3.54 10.57
N GLY A 240 3.66 4.33 9.77
CA GLY A 240 2.35 4.89 10.14
C GLY A 240 1.23 3.87 10.23
N ASP A 241 0.03 4.41 10.46
CA ASP A 241 -1.20 3.65 10.68
C ASP A 241 -2.08 3.62 9.44
N VAL A 242 -2.55 2.43 9.06
CA VAL A 242 -3.46 2.24 7.92
C VAL A 242 -4.77 1.61 8.40
N ARG A 243 -5.90 2.24 8.06
CA ARG A 243 -7.23 1.93 8.61
C ARG A 243 -8.21 1.73 7.46
N ILE A 244 -8.52 0.47 7.15
CA ILE A 244 -9.33 0.07 5.98
C ILE A 244 -10.76 -0.25 6.45
N GLU A 245 -11.76 0.41 5.87
CA GLU A 245 -13.16 0.36 6.31
C GLU A 245 -14.11 0.12 5.11
N ASN A 246 -15.14 -0.71 5.31
CA ASN A 246 -16.28 -0.90 4.40
C ASN A 246 -15.92 -1.19 2.93
N SER A 247 -14.78 -1.84 2.68
CA SER A 247 -14.20 -1.99 1.34
C SER A 247 -14.40 -3.39 0.76
N PHE A 248 -14.45 -3.51 -0.56
CA PHE A 248 -14.62 -4.76 -1.30
C PHE A 248 -13.36 -5.10 -2.10
N PHE A 249 -12.92 -6.36 -1.99
CA PHE A 249 -11.76 -6.87 -2.72
C PHE A 249 -12.08 -8.23 -3.36
N LYS A 250 -11.77 -8.39 -4.66
CA LYS A 250 -11.92 -9.67 -5.37
C LYS A 250 -10.68 -10.03 -6.21
N ASN A 251 -10.25 -11.29 -6.17
CA ASN A 251 -9.29 -11.88 -7.12
C ASN A 251 -7.97 -11.10 -7.33
N ASN A 252 -7.44 -10.48 -6.27
CA ASN A 252 -6.14 -9.81 -6.31
C ASN A 252 -5.02 -10.77 -5.83
N ASP A 253 -4.04 -11.02 -6.69
CA ASP A 253 -2.79 -11.70 -6.35
C ASP A 253 -1.79 -10.69 -5.76
N ILE A 254 -0.78 -10.99 -4.95
CA ILE A 254 -0.55 -12.13 -4.05
C ILE A 254 -1.48 -12.07 -2.82
N ALA A 255 -2.08 -10.92 -2.55
CA ALA A 255 -3.08 -10.69 -1.52
C ALA A 255 -3.91 -9.44 -1.83
N SER A 256 -5.18 -9.46 -1.47
CA SER A 256 -6.03 -8.26 -1.55
C SER A 256 -5.61 -7.16 -0.58
N VAL A 257 -5.22 -7.51 0.66
CA VAL A 257 -4.62 -6.56 1.63
C VAL A 257 -3.41 -7.18 2.33
N ARG A 258 -2.32 -6.43 2.44
CA ARG A 258 -1.13 -6.71 3.28
C ARG A 258 -0.97 -5.60 4.31
N ILE A 259 -1.00 -5.90 5.61
CA ILE A 259 -1.04 -4.87 6.68
C ILE A 259 -0.61 -5.44 8.04
N ALA A 260 -0.08 -4.60 8.94
CA ALA A 260 0.11 -4.90 10.37
C ALA A 260 0.31 -3.60 11.19
N GLY A 261 0.17 -3.69 12.52
CA GLY A 261 0.49 -2.62 13.49
C GLY A 261 -0.67 -2.32 14.44
N GLU A 262 -0.37 -1.77 15.63
CA GLU A 262 -1.33 -1.68 16.74
C GLU A 262 -2.59 -0.85 16.42
N GLY A 263 -2.42 0.34 15.84
CA GLY A 263 -3.53 1.21 15.43
C GLY A 263 -3.99 1.00 13.98
N SER A 264 -3.46 -0.03 13.31
CA SER A 264 -3.81 -0.42 11.94
C SER A 264 -4.84 -1.55 11.94
N TYR A 265 -5.84 -1.48 11.06
CA TYR A 265 -6.94 -2.45 11.04
C TYR A 265 -7.64 -2.58 9.69
N VAL A 266 -8.41 -3.67 9.57
CA VAL A 266 -9.45 -3.84 8.54
C VAL A 266 -10.79 -4.06 9.23
N LYS A 267 -11.81 -3.29 8.85
CA LYS A 267 -13.17 -3.38 9.41
C LYS A 267 -14.25 -3.47 8.33
N GLY A 268 -15.29 -4.28 8.56
CA GLY A 268 -16.54 -4.27 7.80
C GLY A 268 -16.37 -4.51 6.30
N SER A 269 -15.27 -5.17 5.91
CA SER A 269 -14.81 -5.29 4.52
C SER A 269 -14.94 -6.73 4.03
N THR A 270 -15.20 -6.90 2.73
CA THR A 270 -15.45 -8.19 2.07
C THR A 270 -14.26 -8.59 1.19
N PHE A 271 -13.80 -9.82 1.34
CA PHE A 271 -12.70 -10.42 0.58
C PHE A 271 -13.19 -11.65 -0.18
N VAL A 272 -13.08 -11.64 -1.51
CA VAL A 272 -13.48 -12.75 -2.38
C VAL A 272 -12.27 -13.29 -3.15
N VAL A 273 -12.11 -14.61 -3.15
CA VAL A 273 -11.16 -15.34 -3.97
C VAL A 273 -11.92 -16.45 -4.69
N ASP A 274 -12.06 -16.29 -6.00
CA ASP A 274 -12.80 -17.17 -6.90
C ASP A 274 -12.11 -17.06 -8.26
N THR A 275 -10.94 -17.70 -8.39
CA THR A 275 -10.07 -17.58 -9.58
C THR A 275 -10.74 -18.15 -10.83
N ASP A 276 -11.67 -19.10 -10.68
CA ASP A 276 -12.46 -19.70 -11.77
C ASP A 276 -13.44 -18.67 -12.38
N SER A 277 -13.70 -17.56 -11.68
CA SER A 277 -14.51 -16.42 -12.11
C SER A 277 -13.71 -15.21 -12.60
N ALA A 278 -12.37 -15.32 -12.69
CA ALA A 278 -11.50 -14.23 -13.13
C ALA A 278 -11.48 -14.05 -14.65
N GLU A 279 -11.00 -12.90 -15.11
CA GLU A 279 -10.67 -12.68 -16.53
C GLU A 279 -9.35 -13.40 -16.93
N ASN A 280 -8.51 -13.68 -15.95
CA ASN A 280 -7.25 -14.42 -16.12
C ASN A 280 -7.44 -15.93 -16.02
N ASP A 281 -6.46 -16.68 -16.54
CA ASP A 281 -6.38 -18.13 -16.35
C ASP A 281 -6.16 -18.47 -14.85
N PRO A 282 -6.95 -19.36 -14.22
CA PRO A 282 -6.75 -19.78 -12.83
C PRO A 282 -5.33 -20.30 -12.54
N GLU A 283 -4.68 -20.95 -13.51
CA GLU A 283 -3.30 -21.45 -13.35
C GLU A 283 -2.24 -20.32 -13.35
N ALA A 284 -2.60 -19.08 -13.68
CA ALA A 284 -1.70 -17.93 -13.72
C ALA A 284 -1.57 -17.14 -12.39
N PHE A 285 -2.38 -17.47 -11.38
CA PHE A 285 -2.30 -16.85 -10.06
C PHE A 285 -1.20 -17.50 -9.20
N ASP A 286 -0.23 -16.72 -8.72
CA ASP A 286 0.93 -17.23 -7.97
C ASP A 286 0.54 -17.72 -6.56
N ASN A 287 -0.27 -16.96 -5.80
CA ASN A 287 -0.48 -17.27 -4.38
C ASN A 287 -1.65 -16.56 -3.66
N VAL A 288 -2.79 -16.33 -4.30
CA VAL A 288 -3.91 -15.50 -3.81
C VAL A 288 -4.28 -15.63 -2.31
N ARG A 289 -4.65 -14.49 -1.70
CA ARG A 289 -5.15 -14.36 -0.31
C ARG A 289 -6.17 -13.23 -0.21
N GLY A 290 -7.04 -13.31 0.80
CA GLY A 290 -7.82 -12.15 1.25
C GLY A 290 -6.92 -11.17 2.03
N LEU A 291 -6.71 -11.46 3.31
CA LEU A 291 -5.92 -10.65 4.23
C LEU A 291 -4.62 -11.36 4.64
N TRP A 292 -3.49 -10.72 4.37
CA TRP A 292 -2.18 -11.16 4.82
C TRP A 292 -1.67 -10.21 5.91
N TRP A 293 -1.77 -10.64 7.18
CA TRP A 293 -1.24 -9.89 8.31
C TRP A 293 0.28 -10.04 8.35
N GLU A 294 1.02 -8.98 8.03
CA GLU A 294 2.38 -9.03 7.51
C GLU A 294 3.08 -7.70 7.82
N SER A 295 4.36 -7.72 8.22
CA SER A 295 5.11 -6.49 8.58
C SER A 295 6.37 -6.25 7.73
N GLY A 296 6.77 -7.21 6.91
CA GLY A 296 7.95 -7.16 6.07
C GLY A 296 9.30 -7.09 6.79
N GLY A 297 9.34 -7.37 8.10
CA GLY A 297 10.55 -7.34 8.94
C GLY A 297 10.55 -6.26 10.03
N TYR A 298 9.52 -5.41 10.09
CA TYR A 298 9.31 -4.50 11.21
C TYR A 298 8.69 -5.23 12.41
N GLU A 299 9.05 -4.86 13.65
CA GLU A 299 8.52 -5.45 14.89
C GLU A 299 7.06 -5.02 15.21
N LYS A 300 6.15 -5.14 14.22
CA LYS A 300 4.75 -4.74 14.36
C LYS A 300 3.90 -5.81 15.07
N VAL A 301 3.27 -5.38 16.16
CA VAL A 301 2.36 -6.14 17.03
C VAL A 301 1.00 -5.44 17.05
N GLY A 302 -0.07 -6.18 17.32
CA GLY A 302 -1.41 -5.64 17.51
C GLY A 302 -2.19 -5.43 16.22
N GLY A 303 -3.22 -4.59 16.31
CA GLY A 303 -4.20 -4.37 15.25
C GLY A 303 -5.19 -5.52 15.11
N TYR A 304 -6.18 -5.34 14.22
CA TYR A 304 -7.29 -6.28 14.11
C TYR A 304 -7.94 -6.39 12.74
N ALA A 305 -8.62 -7.52 12.54
CA ALA A 305 -9.72 -7.69 11.58
C ALA A 305 -11.04 -7.75 12.36
N GLU A 306 -12.03 -6.93 11.98
CA GLU A 306 -13.32 -6.83 12.67
C GLU A 306 -14.51 -6.79 11.70
N ASP A 307 -15.58 -7.54 12.00
CA ASP A 307 -16.84 -7.52 11.23
C ASP A 307 -16.67 -7.83 9.72
N CYS A 308 -15.55 -8.46 9.33
CA CYS A 308 -15.16 -8.74 7.93
C CYS A 308 -15.67 -10.08 7.40
N ASP A 309 -15.94 -10.11 6.10
CA ASP A 309 -16.37 -11.31 5.36
C ASP A 309 -15.25 -11.83 4.44
N PHE A 310 -15.06 -13.15 4.44
CA PHE A 310 -14.02 -13.83 3.69
C PHE A 310 -14.62 -15.02 2.93
N VAL A 311 -14.47 -15.03 1.61
CA VAL A 311 -15.03 -16.06 0.71
C VAL A 311 -13.92 -16.60 -0.19
N LEU A 312 -13.71 -17.92 -0.17
CA LEU A 312 -12.78 -18.64 -1.04
C LEU A 312 -13.58 -19.76 -1.74
N GLU A 313 -14.07 -19.49 -2.94
CA GLU A 313 -14.78 -20.48 -3.77
C GLU A 313 -13.78 -21.39 -4.49
N SER A 314 -12.79 -20.78 -5.15
CA SER A 314 -11.73 -21.49 -5.87
C SER A 314 -10.38 -20.76 -5.83
N ALA A 315 -9.31 -21.56 -5.84
CA ALA A 315 -7.92 -21.18 -6.08
C ALA A 315 -7.08 -22.46 -6.20
N ASP A 316 -6.27 -22.61 -7.25
CA ASP A 316 -5.30 -23.71 -7.32
C ASP A 316 -4.17 -23.53 -6.28
N VAL A 317 -3.62 -22.32 -6.19
CA VAL A 317 -2.59 -21.95 -5.20
C VAL A 317 -3.08 -20.77 -4.34
N SER A 318 -3.34 -21.02 -3.06
CA SER A 318 -3.69 -19.96 -2.10
C SER A 318 -2.81 -19.99 -0.86
N GLY A 319 -2.51 -18.79 -0.33
CA GLY A 319 -1.89 -18.64 0.98
C GLY A 319 -2.84 -18.80 2.17
N GLY A 320 -4.15 -18.95 1.91
CA GLY A 320 -5.25 -18.92 2.89
C GLY A 320 -6.01 -17.60 2.90
N LEU A 321 -7.26 -17.60 3.40
CA LEU A 321 -8.12 -16.41 3.42
C LEU A 321 -7.60 -15.31 4.36
N LEU A 322 -7.33 -15.65 5.63
CA LEU A 322 -6.60 -14.81 6.57
C LEU A 322 -5.33 -15.53 7.00
N ARG A 323 -4.17 -14.94 6.69
CA ARG A 323 -2.86 -15.50 7.00
C ARG A 323 -2.05 -14.54 7.86
N VAL A 324 -1.67 -14.96 9.07
CA VAL A 324 -0.67 -14.25 9.88
C VAL A 324 0.73 -14.73 9.48
N ALA A 325 1.57 -13.80 9.05
CA ALA A 325 2.93 -14.05 8.62
C ALA A 325 3.88 -14.34 9.81
N PRO A 326 5.02 -14.99 9.57
CA PRO A 326 6.07 -15.08 10.59
C PRO A 326 6.62 -13.72 11.03
N THR A 327 6.60 -12.73 10.14
CA THR A 327 7.07 -11.36 10.37
C THR A 327 6.17 -10.55 11.33
N ALA A 328 4.89 -10.90 11.47
CA ALA A 328 3.93 -10.14 12.27
C ALA A 328 3.71 -10.75 13.68
N GLY A 329 3.54 -9.89 14.68
CA GLY A 329 3.32 -10.26 16.08
C GLY A 329 1.89 -10.73 16.36
N ALA A 330 1.40 -10.50 17.58
CA ALA A 330 0.01 -10.73 17.97
C ALA A 330 -0.98 -9.92 17.11
N MET A 331 -2.23 -10.41 16.99
CA MET A 331 -3.35 -9.67 16.41
C MET A 331 -4.70 -10.22 16.92
N THR A 332 -5.79 -9.47 16.70
CA THR A 332 -7.17 -9.91 16.98
C THR A 332 -7.97 -10.12 15.69
N VAL A 333 -8.71 -11.23 15.60
CA VAL A 333 -9.73 -11.47 14.57
C VAL A 333 -11.07 -11.61 15.28
N ARG A 334 -12.01 -10.67 15.09
CA ARG A 334 -13.29 -10.66 15.80
C ARG A 334 -14.52 -10.46 14.92
N ASN A 335 -15.60 -11.20 15.21
CA ASN A 335 -16.86 -11.22 14.46
C ASN A 335 -16.76 -11.58 12.96
N CYS A 336 -15.60 -12.00 12.47
CA CYS A 336 -15.39 -12.29 11.05
C CYS A 336 -16.10 -13.57 10.59
N ARG A 337 -16.57 -13.59 9.34
CA ARG A 337 -17.26 -14.76 8.74
C ARG A 337 -16.48 -15.29 7.55
N PHE A 338 -16.19 -16.58 7.57
CA PHE A 338 -15.44 -17.28 6.54
C PHE A 338 -16.33 -18.33 5.85
N ARG A 339 -16.31 -18.36 4.52
CA ARG A 339 -16.78 -19.49 3.70
C ARG A 339 -15.63 -19.93 2.80
N ASN A 340 -15.28 -21.21 2.85
CA ASN A 340 -14.14 -21.75 2.12
C ASN A 340 -14.51 -23.11 1.52
N GLU A 341 -14.60 -23.17 0.19
CA GLU A 341 -14.96 -24.37 -0.56
C GLU A 341 -13.74 -25.12 -1.12
N THR A 342 -12.55 -24.86 -0.58
CA THR A 342 -11.27 -25.43 -1.03
C THR A 342 -10.57 -26.26 0.07
N THR A 343 -9.35 -26.74 -0.21
CA THR A 343 -8.49 -27.42 0.78
C THR A 343 -7.46 -26.47 1.44
N HIS A 344 -7.47 -25.19 1.07
CA HIS A 344 -6.56 -24.18 1.61
C HIS A 344 -7.06 -23.66 2.97
N PRO A 345 -6.20 -23.07 3.83
CA PRO A 345 -6.63 -22.64 5.18
C PRO A 345 -7.60 -21.45 5.16
N SER A 346 -8.63 -21.47 6.02
CA SER A 346 -9.47 -20.28 6.24
C SER A 346 -8.75 -19.26 7.12
N LEU A 347 -8.25 -19.67 8.30
CA LEU A 347 -7.38 -18.86 9.15
C LEU A 347 -6.09 -19.65 9.45
N LEU A 348 -4.93 -19.15 9.01
CA LEU A 348 -3.62 -19.71 9.32
C LEU A 348 -2.71 -18.68 9.98
N ALA A 349 -2.43 -18.87 11.27
CA ALA A 349 -1.37 -18.15 11.97
C ALA A 349 -0.08 -18.98 11.97
N ARG A 350 0.87 -18.60 11.11
CA ARG A 350 2.17 -19.28 11.02
C ARG A 350 3.03 -19.03 12.26
N ALA A 351 4.00 -19.93 12.48
CA ALA A 351 5.11 -19.71 13.39
C ALA A 351 5.68 -18.29 13.25
N PRO A 352 5.87 -17.54 14.35
CA PRO A 352 6.51 -16.23 14.32
C PRO A 352 8.02 -16.36 14.12
N ASN A 353 8.66 -15.27 13.67
CA ASN A 353 10.09 -15.04 13.83
C ASN A 353 10.37 -14.55 15.27
N ASP A 354 11.46 -13.83 15.51
CA ASP A 354 11.85 -13.24 16.80
C ASP A 354 10.93 -12.07 17.25
N MET A 355 9.64 -12.34 17.39
CA MET A 355 8.61 -11.36 17.80
C MET A 355 8.38 -11.39 19.32
N ASN A 356 8.31 -10.21 19.92
CA ASN A 356 8.13 -9.99 21.37
C ASN A 356 6.75 -10.38 21.93
N SER A 357 5.70 -10.37 21.10
CA SER A 357 4.33 -10.81 21.37
C SER A 357 3.77 -11.45 20.09
N THR A 358 3.04 -12.56 20.23
CA THR A 358 2.78 -13.50 19.10
C THR A 358 1.38 -14.10 19.10
N GLU A 359 0.70 -14.07 20.25
CA GLU A 359 -0.60 -14.63 20.52
C GLU A 359 -1.70 -14.10 19.58
N ILE A 360 -2.54 -15.00 19.08
CA ILE A 360 -3.72 -14.63 18.29
C ILE A 360 -4.95 -14.71 19.19
N THR A 361 -5.79 -13.67 19.15
CA THR A 361 -7.14 -13.72 19.73
C THR A 361 -8.15 -13.91 18.61
N VAL A 362 -8.94 -14.97 18.68
CA VAL A 362 -10.05 -15.25 17.76
C VAL A 362 -11.36 -15.26 18.57
N ASP A 363 -12.27 -14.36 18.24
CA ASP A 363 -13.46 -14.06 19.04
C ASP A 363 -14.71 -13.92 18.15
N GLY A 364 -15.80 -14.64 18.43
CA GLY A 364 -17.04 -14.52 17.65
C GLY A 364 -16.93 -14.94 16.17
N VAL A 365 -15.89 -15.69 15.77
CA VAL A 365 -15.60 -15.98 14.35
C VAL A 365 -16.44 -17.17 13.85
N SER A 366 -17.02 -17.02 12.65
CA SER A 366 -17.74 -18.08 11.94
C SER A 366 -16.91 -18.67 10.81
N ILE A 367 -16.82 -19.99 10.68
CA ILE A 367 -16.16 -20.68 9.55
C ILE A 367 -17.05 -21.78 8.98
N THR A 368 -17.27 -21.72 7.67
CA THR A 368 -18.16 -22.61 6.91
C THR A 368 -17.51 -23.12 5.61
N GLY A 369 -18.10 -24.14 4.99
CA GLY A 369 -17.66 -24.72 3.72
C GLY A 369 -17.16 -26.17 3.87
N ARG A 370 -16.02 -26.50 3.24
CA ARG A 370 -15.45 -27.86 3.24
C ARG A 370 -13.92 -27.88 3.45
N SER A 371 -13.35 -29.09 3.51
CA SER A 371 -11.91 -29.34 3.50
C SER A 371 -11.62 -30.79 3.13
N ASP A 372 -11.12 -31.03 1.92
CA ASP A 372 -10.84 -32.37 1.39
C ASP A 372 -9.59 -33.02 2.03
N ASP A 373 -8.69 -32.25 2.65
CA ASP A 373 -7.62 -32.78 3.51
C ASP A 373 -8.10 -32.93 4.96
N PRO A 374 -8.15 -34.16 5.53
CA PRO A 374 -8.61 -34.39 6.90
C PRO A 374 -7.66 -33.87 7.99
N ARG A 375 -6.47 -33.34 7.63
CA ARG A 375 -5.49 -32.78 8.58
C ARG A 375 -5.66 -31.27 8.79
N ARG A 376 -6.42 -30.59 7.93
CA ARG A 376 -6.57 -29.13 7.91
C ARG A 376 -7.56 -28.62 8.96
N GLY A 377 -7.20 -27.56 9.66
CA GLY A 377 -8.13 -26.84 10.54
C GLY A 377 -9.04 -25.91 9.74
N GLY A 378 -10.11 -25.41 10.38
CA GLY A 378 -10.70 -24.13 10.02
C GLY A 378 -9.81 -22.99 10.53
N ILE A 379 -9.29 -23.17 11.76
CA ILE A 379 -8.26 -22.35 12.39
C ILE A 379 -7.00 -23.19 12.58
N GLU A 380 -5.85 -22.74 12.08
CA GLU A 380 -4.54 -23.35 12.34
C GLU A 380 -3.61 -22.34 13.02
N ILE A 381 -3.07 -22.71 14.19
CA ILE A 381 -2.16 -21.88 15.00
C ILE A 381 -0.85 -22.65 15.22
N VAL A 382 0.29 -22.05 14.90
CA VAL A 382 1.62 -22.67 15.01
C VAL A 382 2.55 -21.78 15.82
N GLU A 383 3.19 -22.34 16.86
CA GLU A 383 4.17 -21.71 17.79
C GLU A 383 3.74 -20.45 18.57
N ARG A 384 2.55 -19.91 18.28
CA ARG A 384 1.96 -18.75 18.98
C ARG A 384 1.31 -19.18 20.30
N SER A 385 2.14 -19.43 21.30
CA SER A 385 1.72 -19.75 22.67
C SER A 385 0.82 -18.66 23.26
N GLY A 386 -0.09 -19.03 24.16
CA GLY A 386 -1.07 -18.10 24.76
C GLY A 386 -2.25 -17.70 23.86
N SER A 387 -2.30 -18.15 22.60
CA SER A 387 -3.41 -17.83 21.68
C SER A 387 -4.76 -18.36 22.17
N THR A 388 -5.84 -17.65 21.82
CA THR A 388 -7.20 -17.97 22.25
C THR A 388 -8.18 -18.07 21.09
N VAL A 389 -9.11 -19.01 21.20
CA VAL A 389 -10.32 -19.11 20.36
C VAL A 389 -11.52 -19.15 21.31
N THR A 390 -12.43 -18.19 21.17
CA THR A 390 -13.60 -18.04 22.04
C THR A 390 -14.84 -17.71 21.23
N ASP A 391 -16.01 -18.12 21.74
CA ASP A 391 -17.33 -17.71 21.25
C ASP A 391 -17.54 -17.92 19.73
N SER A 392 -16.80 -18.88 19.16
CA SER A 392 -16.64 -19.08 17.72
C SER A 392 -17.46 -20.27 17.22
N CYS A 393 -17.77 -20.29 15.92
CA CYS A 393 -18.58 -21.33 15.29
C CYS A 393 -17.86 -21.88 14.05
N ILE A 394 -17.51 -23.17 14.06
CA ILE A 394 -16.92 -23.87 12.92
C ILE A 394 -17.86 -25.01 12.51
N ASN A 395 -18.38 -24.96 11.29
CA ASN A 395 -19.25 -26.01 10.72
C ASN A 395 -18.79 -26.32 9.29
N ARG A 396 -18.10 -27.46 9.09
CA ARG A 396 -17.47 -27.79 7.80
C ARG A 396 -17.65 -29.23 7.36
N GLN A 397 -17.73 -29.44 6.06
CA GLN A 397 -17.61 -30.75 5.44
C GLN A 397 -16.14 -31.18 5.35
N GLY A 398 -15.65 -31.85 6.39
CA GLY A 398 -14.28 -32.40 6.45
C GLY A 398 -13.27 -31.51 7.19
N GLY A 399 -12.06 -32.04 7.35
CA GLY A 399 -11.02 -31.46 8.20
C GLY A 399 -11.36 -31.48 9.69
N ASN A 400 -10.51 -30.81 10.48
CA ASN A 400 -10.64 -30.61 11.92
C ASN A 400 -11.19 -29.20 12.22
N GLY A 401 -11.51 -28.92 13.48
CA GLY A 401 -11.96 -27.60 13.93
C GLY A 401 -10.80 -26.62 14.10
N VAL A 402 -10.21 -26.60 15.29
CA VAL A 402 -9.00 -25.84 15.63
C VAL A 402 -7.80 -26.78 15.67
N VAL A 403 -6.68 -26.42 15.04
CA VAL A 403 -5.42 -27.18 15.12
C VAL A 403 -4.32 -26.30 15.71
N VAL A 404 -3.77 -26.70 16.84
CA VAL A 404 -2.69 -25.99 17.55
C VAL A 404 -1.43 -26.84 17.52
N ARG A 405 -0.31 -26.27 17.04
CA ARG A 405 0.96 -26.97 16.90
C ARG A 405 2.11 -26.26 17.59
N ARG A 406 2.91 -26.99 18.38
CA ARG A 406 4.14 -26.50 19.07
C ARG A 406 3.91 -25.22 19.88
N ALA A 407 2.73 -25.09 20.49
CA ALA A 407 2.28 -23.90 21.22
C ALA A 407 1.59 -24.29 22.53
N SER A 408 1.85 -23.53 23.60
CA SER A 408 1.43 -23.86 24.97
C SER A 408 0.58 -22.77 25.60
N GLY A 409 -0.22 -23.13 26.61
CA GLY A 409 -1.09 -22.18 27.31
C GLY A 409 -2.23 -21.61 26.44
N CYS A 410 -2.50 -22.23 25.29
CA CYS A 410 -3.57 -21.81 24.40
C CYS A 410 -4.93 -22.22 24.97
N THR A 411 -6.01 -21.55 24.57
CA THR A 411 -7.38 -21.87 25.03
C THR A 411 -8.36 -21.93 23.86
N VAL A 412 -9.22 -22.95 23.82
CA VAL A 412 -10.37 -23.04 22.90
C VAL A 412 -11.62 -23.26 23.73
N LYS A 413 -12.55 -22.31 23.73
CA LYS A 413 -13.70 -22.35 24.66
C LYS A 413 -14.99 -21.77 24.10
N ASP A 414 -16.10 -22.11 24.76
CA ASP A 414 -17.42 -21.48 24.56
C ASP A 414 -17.85 -21.45 23.08
N SER A 415 -17.51 -22.50 22.32
CA SER A 415 -17.53 -22.51 20.85
C SER A 415 -18.27 -23.72 20.29
N THR A 416 -18.98 -23.55 19.17
CA THR A 416 -19.57 -24.65 18.40
C THR A 416 -18.58 -25.15 17.36
N ILE A 417 -18.25 -26.44 17.35
CA ILE A 417 -17.26 -27.03 16.44
C ILE A 417 -17.80 -28.36 15.89
N ASP A 418 -18.61 -28.25 14.84
CA ASP A 418 -19.27 -29.34 14.14
C ASP A 418 -18.45 -29.72 12.88
N VAL A 419 -17.60 -30.73 13.03
CA VAL A 419 -16.67 -31.21 11.99
C VAL A 419 -16.59 -32.74 11.99
N PRO A 420 -16.34 -33.40 10.83
CA PRO A 420 -16.10 -34.85 10.77
C PRO A 420 -14.75 -35.32 11.33
N GLY A 421 -13.79 -34.41 11.53
CA GLY A 421 -12.52 -34.67 12.21
C GLY A 421 -12.60 -34.40 13.72
N GLU A 422 -11.48 -34.11 14.35
CA GLU A 422 -11.45 -33.74 15.77
C GLU A 422 -11.81 -32.24 15.94
N PRO A 423 -12.61 -31.86 16.95
CA PRO A 423 -12.92 -30.46 17.23
C PRO A 423 -11.69 -29.61 17.55
N VAL A 424 -10.75 -30.17 18.33
CA VAL A 424 -9.47 -29.54 18.68
C VAL A 424 -8.35 -30.57 18.54
N VAL A 425 -7.32 -30.24 17.76
CA VAL A 425 -6.12 -31.07 17.57
C VAL A 425 -4.91 -30.41 18.22
N GLU A 426 -4.19 -31.17 19.03
CA GLU A 426 -2.94 -30.77 19.70
C GLU A 426 -1.76 -31.56 19.10
N ASP A 427 -0.76 -30.85 18.56
CA ASP A 427 0.45 -31.43 17.97
C ASP A 427 1.69 -30.81 18.63
N ASP A 428 2.28 -31.52 19.61
CA ASP A 428 3.29 -30.99 20.55
C ASP A 428 2.82 -29.67 21.22
N ALA A 429 1.52 -29.61 21.55
CA ALA A 429 0.85 -28.42 22.07
C ALA A 429 0.28 -28.65 23.48
N GLY A 430 -0.25 -27.57 24.08
CA GLY A 430 -1.01 -27.63 25.32
C GLY A 430 -2.16 -26.62 25.31
N VAL A 431 -3.38 -27.13 25.12
CA VAL A 431 -4.62 -26.36 24.93
C VAL A 431 -5.62 -26.65 26.05
N ALA A 432 -6.12 -25.60 26.70
CA ALA A 432 -7.26 -25.71 27.62
C ALA A 432 -8.57 -25.69 26.82
N THR A 433 -9.42 -26.72 26.99
CA THR A 433 -10.73 -26.82 26.34
C THR A 433 -11.89 -26.81 27.33
N SER A 434 -12.97 -26.09 27.01
CA SER A 434 -14.18 -26.03 27.85
C SER A 434 -15.39 -25.52 27.06
N ASN A 435 -16.58 -26.10 27.29
CA ASN A 435 -17.83 -25.69 26.62
C ASN A 435 -17.71 -25.72 25.09
N ILE A 436 -17.40 -26.89 24.53
CA ILE A 436 -17.37 -27.13 23.09
C ILE A 436 -18.62 -27.92 22.69
N ASP A 437 -19.42 -27.36 21.79
CA ASP A 437 -20.62 -28.03 21.25
C ASP A 437 -20.30 -28.64 19.88
N GLU A 438 -20.26 -29.97 19.81
CA GLU A 438 -19.90 -30.75 18.60
C GLU A 438 -21.05 -30.87 17.57
N SER A 439 -22.03 -29.96 17.61
CA SER A 439 -23.15 -29.96 16.65
C SER A 439 -23.79 -28.57 16.53
N GLY A 440 -24.02 -28.06 15.32
CA GLY A 440 -24.70 -26.79 15.13
C GLY A 440 -24.70 -26.25 13.69
N SER A 441 -24.95 -24.95 13.54
CA SER A 441 -24.99 -24.27 12.24
C SER A 441 -24.45 -22.85 12.37
N CYS A 442 -23.46 -22.49 11.55
CA CYS A 442 -22.73 -21.23 11.70
C CYS A 442 -23.17 -20.14 10.70
N PRO A 443 -23.09 -18.83 11.07
CA PRO A 443 -23.44 -17.73 10.17
C PRO A 443 -22.61 -17.69 8.88
N LEU A 444 -23.26 -17.53 7.74
CA LEU A 444 -22.59 -17.34 6.44
C LEU A 444 -22.18 -15.85 6.24
N PRO A 445 -21.09 -15.58 5.49
CA PRO A 445 -20.74 -14.24 5.02
C PRO A 445 -21.78 -13.69 4.00
N ASP A 446 -21.85 -12.38 3.83
CA ASP A 446 -22.60 -11.73 2.75
C ASP A 446 -21.68 -11.49 1.55
N ALA A 447 -21.60 -12.49 0.68
CA ALA A 447 -20.69 -12.49 -0.48
C ALA A 447 -20.99 -11.40 -1.53
N ASN A 448 -22.13 -10.70 -1.44
CA ASN A 448 -22.56 -9.72 -2.45
C ASN A 448 -22.12 -8.27 -2.15
N GLY A 449 -21.39 -8.01 -1.06
CA GLY A 449 -20.94 -6.66 -0.71
C GLY A 449 -22.09 -5.68 -0.41
N SER A 450 -23.28 -6.19 -0.08
CA SER A 450 -24.48 -5.41 0.16
C SER A 450 -24.40 -4.68 1.51
N GLY A 451 -23.80 -3.48 1.52
CA GLY A 451 -23.59 -2.64 2.71
C GLY A 451 -24.87 -2.42 3.54
N GLY A 452 -25.07 -3.29 4.53
CA GLY A 452 -26.28 -3.37 5.34
C GLY A 452 -26.02 -2.97 6.79
N SER A 453 -26.60 -1.85 7.22
CA SER A 453 -26.49 -1.37 8.60
C SER A 453 -26.91 -2.45 9.60
N SER A 454 -26.05 -2.72 10.58
CA SER A 454 -26.41 -3.51 11.76
C SER A 454 -27.52 -2.80 12.57
N GLY A 455 -28.42 -3.58 13.19
CA GLY A 455 -29.52 -3.01 13.98
C GLY A 455 -30.81 -3.84 14.06
N GLY A 456 -30.74 -5.09 14.51
CA GLY A 456 -31.91 -5.96 14.65
C GLY A 456 -31.76 -7.07 15.68
N SER A 457 -32.04 -6.77 16.95
CA SER A 457 -32.07 -7.80 18.02
C SER A 457 -33.29 -8.72 17.88
N SER A 458 -33.17 -9.94 18.40
CA SER A 458 -34.17 -11.00 18.23
C SER A 458 -35.49 -10.74 18.96
N GLY A 459 -36.59 -11.18 18.34
CA GLY A 459 -37.94 -11.17 18.91
C GLY A 459 -38.78 -12.30 18.34
N ASP A 460 -39.30 -13.17 19.20
CA ASP A 460 -39.93 -14.45 18.84
C ASP A 460 -41.47 -14.39 18.76
N SER A 461 -42.01 -15.33 17.99
CA SER A 461 -43.37 -15.90 17.93
C SER A 461 -44.63 -15.01 17.91
N GLY A 462 -45.47 -15.28 16.90
CA GLY A 462 -46.88 -14.87 16.82
C GLY A 462 -47.52 -15.35 15.51
N SER A 463 -48.55 -16.19 15.58
CA SER A 463 -49.26 -16.72 14.40
C SER A 463 -50.67 -16.11 14.24
N ASP A 464 -51.32 -16.48 13.13
CA ASP A 464 -52.73 -16.20 12.78
C ASP A 464 -52.99 -14.74 12.34
N GLY A 465 -53.87 -14.44 11.39
CA GLY A 465 -54.63 -15.33 10.50
C GLY A 465 -55.72 -14.59 9.71
N ASP A 466 -55.77 -14.82 8.39
CA ASP A 466 -56.86 -14.60 7.42
C ASP A 466 -57.69 -13.29 7.35
N SER A 467 -57.73 -12.77 6.10
CA SER A 467 -58.92 -12.32 5.34
C SER A 467 -59.43 -10.86 5.36
N ASP A 468 -59.71 -10.40 4.13
CA ASP A 468 -60.77 -9.50 3.65
C ASP A 468 -60.80 -8.00 4.05
N SER A 469 -61.12 -7.05 3.16
CA SER A 469 -61.23 -7.07 1.67
C SER A 469 -61.30 -5.63 1.10
N ASP A 470 -61.52 -5.54 -0.22
CA ASP A 470 -61.99 -4.38 -1.02
C ASP A 470 -60.97 -3.26 -1.35
N ALA A 471 -61.00 -2.60 -2.52
CA ALA A 471 -61.29 -2.96 -3.93
C ALA A 471 -61.21 -1.68 -4.80
N GLU A 472 -61.22 -1.84 -6.14
CA GLU A 472 -61.44 -0.82 -7.20
C GLU A 472 -60.36 0.27 -7.40
N ALA A 473 -60.07 0.77 -8.61
CA ALA A 473 -60.27 0.25 -9.98
C ALA A 473 -59.51 1.13 -11.00
N ASP A 474 -59.28 0.57 -12.20
CA ASP A 474 -59.06 1.21 -13.52
C ASP A 474 -57.89 2.20 -13.76
N SER A 475 -57.44 2.43 -15.01
CA SER A 475 -56.91 1.53 -16.06
C SER A 475 -56.37 2.38 -17.23
N ASP A 476 -55.71 1.72 -18.20
CA ASP A 476 -55.64 2.10 -19.63
C ASP A 476 -54.87 3.38 -20.07
N SER A 477 -54.24 3.42 -21.26
CA SER A 477 -53.77 2.33 -22.12
C SER A 477 -52.71 2.84 -23.13
N ALA A 478 -52.06 1.91 -23.82
CA ALA A 478 -51.03 2.17 -24.84
C ALA A 478 -51.60 2.48 -26.24
N GLU A 479 -50.75 3.00 -27.14
CA GLU A 479 -50.86 2.79 -28.60
C GLU A 479 -49.56 2.15 -29.12
N SER A 480 -49.60 1.47 -30.27
CA SER A 480 -48.55 0.50 -30.67
C SER A 480 -48.42 0.34 -32.18
N SER A 481 -47.23 -0.02 -32.69
CA SER A 481 -47.04 -0.35 -34.12
C SER A 481 -46.13 -1.55 -34.38
N SER A 482 -46.61 -2.49 -35.18
CA SER A 482 -45.92 -3.67 -35.70
C SER A 482 -46.25 -3.88 -37.19
N GLY A 483 -45.45 -4.63 -37.96
CA GLY A 483 -45.71 -4.91 -39.39
C GLY A 483 -44.94 -6.11 -39.97
N SER A 484 -45.44 -6.67 -41.07
CA SER A 484 -45.05 -7.93 -41.73
C SER A 484 -45.54 -7.94 -43.21
N ASP A 485 -45.29 -8.91 -44.11
CA ASP A 485 -44.58 -10.21 -44.06
C ASP A 485 -43.41 -10.21 -45.12
N THR A 486 -43.08 -11.12 -46.05
CA THR A 486 -43.65 -12.38 -46.63
C THR A 486 -42.54 -13.33 -47.17
N ASP A 487 -42.66 -14.62 -46.88
CA ASP A 487 -42.46 -15.80 -47.77
C ASP A 487 -41.10 -16.32 -48.32
N GLU A 488 -41.16 -17.62 -48.66
CA GLU A 488 -40.23 -18.56 -49.38
C GLU A 488 -38.82 -18.80 -48.77
N GLY A 489 -38.31 -20.04 -48.59
CA GLY A 489 -38.79 -21.42 -48.81
C GLY A 489 -37.60 -22.37 -49.06
N GLY A 490 -37.61 -23.69 -48.83
CA GLY A 490 -38.57 -24.62 -48.23
C GLY A 490 -38.14 -26.10 -48.46
N GLU A 491 -38.57 -27.04 -47.61
CA GLU A 491 -38.44 -28.52 -47.75
C GLU A 491 -37.00 -29.12 -47.79
N ALA A 492 -36.71 -30.41 -47.52
CA ALA A 492 -37.28 -31.50 -46.70
C ALA A 492 -36.23 -32.66 -46.71
N GLY A 493 -36.20 -33.68 -45.84
CA GLY A 493 -37.03 -34.07 -44.69
C GLY A 493 -36.94 -35.60 -44.48
N GLU A 494 -37.06 -36.07 -43.23
CA GLU A 494 -37.20 -37.49 -42.81
C GLU A 494 -36.02 -38.46 -43.15
N GLY A 495 -35.72 -39.52 -42.39
CA GLY A 495 -36.23 -39.99 -41.09
C GLY A 495 -35.91 -41.48 -40.85
N GLY A 496 -35.87 -41.94 -39.59
CA GLY A 496 -35.94 -43.36 -39.23
C GLY A 496 -34.67 -44.04 -38.69
N GLU A 497 -34.74 -44.50 -37.44
CA GLU A 497 -34.07 -45.72 -36.95
C GLU A 497 -34.98 -46.96 -37.25
N PRO A 498 -34.67 -48.22 -36.85
CA PRO A 498 -33.46 -48.77 -36.23
C PRO A 498 -32.98 -50.12 -36.86
N THR A 499 -32.10 -50.85 -36.15
CA THR A 499 -31.78 -52.30 -36.22
C THR A 499 -30.74 -52.81 -37.26
N GLY A 500 -29.99 -53.86 -36.88
CA GLY A 500 -29.34 -54.78 -37.83
C GLY A 500 -27.88 -55.16 -37.54
N ASP A 501 -27.66 -56.33 -36.95
CA ASP A 501 -26.39 -56.99 -36.61
C ASP A 501 -25.40 -57.23 -37.79
N GLY A 502 -24.11 -57.50 -37.52
CA GLY A 502 -23.27 -58.32 -38.43
C GLY A 502 -21.73 -58.18 -38.39
N ASP A 503 -21.05 -59.07 -37.62
CA ASP A 503 -19.72 -59.70 -37.80
C ASP A 503 -18.47 -58.92 -38.32
N GLY A 504 -17.28 -59.17 -37.71
CA GLY A 504 -16.02 -58.51 -38.13
C GLY A 504 -14.63 -59.16 -37.84
N SER A 505 -14.50 -60.18 -36.97
CA SER A 505 -13.22 -60.87 -36.59
C SER A 505 -12.16 -60.04 -35.81
N GLY A 506 -11.26 -60.63 -34.99
CA GLY A 506 -11.15 -62.03 -34.53
C GLY A 506 -9.85 -62.35 -33.74
N GLY A 507 -9.82 -63.48 -33.02
CA GLY A 507 -8.74 -63.96 -32.14
C GLY A 507 -9.02 -63.62 -30.65
N ALA A 508 -9.28 -64.56 -29.72
CA ALA A 508 -8.51 -65.73 -29.26
C ALA A 508 -7.24 -65.32 -28.48
N ASP A 509 -6.93 -65.84 -27.28
CA ASP A 509 -7.52 -66.90 -26.41
C ASP A 509 -7.23 -66.57 -24.91
N GLY A 510 -7.71 -67.26 -23.86
CA GLY A 510 -8.72 -68.31 -23.71
C GLY A 510 -8.50 -69.15 -22.42
N SER A 511 -9.56 -69.35 -21.60
CA SER A 511 -9.66 -70.33 -20.48
C SER A 511 -8.77 -70.16 -19.21
N ASP A 512 -9.19 -70.56 -17.99
CA ASP A 512 -10.55 -70.77 -17.45
C ASP A 512 -10.57 -70.69 -15.89
N ASP A 513 -11.78 -70.62 -15.33
CA ASP A 513 -12.15 -70.64 -13.90
C ASP A 513 -11.88 -71.99 -13.19
N SER A 514 -11.58 -71.98 -11.88
CA SER A 514 -12.19 -72.88 -10.89
C SER A 514 -11.79 -72.62 -9.42
N SER A 515 -12.81 -72.63 -8.54
CA SER A 515 -12.87 -73.09 -7.12
C SER A 515 -11.59 -73.70 -6.47
N ASN A 516 -11.35 -73.55 -5.15
CA ASN A 516 -12.25 -74.06 -4.09
C ASN A 516 -11.96 -73.53 -2.65
N GLU A 517 -12.80 -73.97 -1.70
CA GLU A 517 -12.95 -73.58 -0.28
C GLU A 517 -11.81 -73.98 0.71
N SER A 518 -11.96 -73.49 1.95
CA SER A 518 -11.59 -74.08 3.26
C SER A 518 -10.29 -73.64 3.95
N GLY A 519 -10.38 -73.24 5.23
CA GLY A 519 -9.22 -72.93 6.07
C GLY A 519 -9.45 -72.25 7.43
N ASP A 520 -10.40 -72.71 8.26
CA ASP A 520 -10.57 -72.21 9.64
C ASP A 520 -9.42 -72.66 10.58
N SER A 521 -9.00 -71.76 11.49
CA SER A 521 -8.20 -72.07 12.69
C SER A 521 -8.24 -70.91 13.68
N SER A 522 -8.57 -71.18 14.94
CA SER A 522 -8.78 -70.19 15.99
C SER A 522 -8.01 -70.48 17.29
N GLY A 523 -7.75 -69.42 18.08
CA GLY A 523 -7.13 -69.46 19.42
C GLY A 523 -5.63 -69.17 19.47
N GLY A 524 -5.05 -68.75 20.60
CA GLY A 524 -5.72 -68.36 21.86
C GLY A 524 -4.84 -68.36 23.12
N SER A 525 -4.74 -67.20 23.78
CA SER A 525 -4.51 -67.01 25.23
C SER A 525 -3.16 -67.36 25.92
N ALA A 526 -2.38 -66.29 26.16
CA ALA A 526 -1.92 -65.82 27.49
C ALA A 526 -0.69 -66.41 28.24
N ARG A 527 -0.18 -65.55 29.15
CA ARG A 527 0.86 -65.69 30.23
C ARG A 527 2.31 -65.41 29.76
N SER A 528 3.13 -64.52 30.36
CA SER A 528 3.36 -64.11 31.78
C SER A 528 4.12 -65.18 32.59
N THR A 529 5.07 -64.88 33.49
CA THR A 529 5.55 -63.62 34.12
C THR A 529 6.93 -63.17 33.52
N ASP A 530 7.86 -62.37 34.09
CA ASP A 530 8.06 -61.79 35.45
C ASP A 530 9.09 -60.62 35.49
N GLY A 531 9.02 -59.78 36.55
CA GLY A 531 10.13 -58.97 37.13
C GLY A 531 10.61 -57.68 36.42
N ASN A 532 10.89 -56.55 37.10
CA ASN A 532 10.76 -56.21 38.53
C ASN A 532 10.59 -54.69 38.73
N ALA A 533 9.97 -54.25 39.82
CA ALA A 533 9.78 -52.84 40.19
C ALA A 533 10.46 -52.50 41.54
N THR A 534 10.66 -51.20 41.84
CA THR A 534 10.87 -50.56 43.17
C THR A 534 11.25 -49.07 42.94
N ASP A 535 11.02 -48.11 43.83
CA ASP A 535 9.88 -47.82 44.74
C ASP A 535 10.05 -46.36 45.25
N GLY A 536 8.99 -45.64 45.63
CA GLY A 536 9.12 -44.17 45.81
C GLY A 536 7.94 -43.37 46.37
N ASN A 537 7.33 -43.81 47.47
CA ASN A 537 6.36 -43.02 48.26
C ASN A 537 6.93 -41.66 48.75
N ALA A 538 6.16 -40.64 49.20
CA ALA A 538 4.76 -40.18 49.08
C ALA A 538 4.49 -39.12 50.19
N THR A 539 3.26 -38.60 50.31
CA THR A 539 2.69 -37.79 51.44
C THR A 539 3.20 -36.35 51.61
N ASP A 540 2.43 -35.37 52.11
CA ASP A 540 0.95 -35.18 52.21
C ASP A 540 0.68 -33.67 52.42
N GLY A 541 -0.48 -33.14 51.97
CA GLY A 541 -0.73 -31.69 51.96
C GLY A 541 -2.21 -31.26 51.96
N ASN A 542 -2.97 -31.72 52.95
CA ASN A 542 -4.44 -31.57 53.05
C ASN A 542 -5.00 -30.15 52.83
N ALA A 543 -6.13 -30.05 52.11
CA ALA A 543 -6.87 -28.82 51.86
C ALA A 543 -7.74 -28.34 53.05
N THR A 544 -8.06 -27.05 53.08
CA THR A 544 -9.16 -26.49 53.89
C THR A 544 -9.85 -25.36 53.14
N SER A 545 -11.19 -25.32 53.20
CA SER A 545 -12.02 -24.30 52.57
C SER A 545 -12.33 -23.12 53.52
N GLY A 546 -12.44 -21.92 52.95
CA GLY A 546 -12.87 -20.69 53.62
C GLY A 546 -13.90 -19.96 52.76
N ASN A 547 -14.88 -19.29 53.38
CA ASN A 547 -16.11 -18.88 52.72
C ASN A 547 -16.39 -17.37 52.81
N SER A 548 -16.77 -16.76 51.67
CA SER A 548 -17.55 -15.52 51.49
C SER A 548 -17.16 -14.25 52.28
N THR A 549 -16.97 -13.13 51.57
CA THR A 549 -18.02 -12.07 51.46
C THR A 549 -17.58 -10.91 50.53
N SER A 550 -18.52 -10.07 50.14
CA SER A 550 -18.36 -8.95 49.20
C SER A 550 -18.34 -7.56 49.88
N GLY A 551 -17.77 -6.58 49.17
CA GLY A 551 -17.73 -5.16 49.53
C GLY A 551 -16.34 -4.54 49.28
N GLY A 552 -16.19 -3.28 48.87
CA GLY A 552 -17.20 -2.28 48.51
C GLY A 552 -16.74 -0.86 48.83
N THR A 553 -16.93 0.07 47.87
CA THR A 553 -16.82 1.55 47.97
C THR A 553 -15.48 2.20 48.39
N GLU A 554 -14.96 3.03 47.48
CA GLU A 554 -14.48 4.42 47.70
C GLU A 554 -13.23 4.71 48.54
N GLY A 555 -12.49 5.76 48.13
CA GLY A 555 -11.46 6.42 48.95
C GLY A 555 -10.16 6.78 48.22
N GLY A 556 -10.20 7.72 47.26
CA GLY A 556 -8.98 8.35 46.75
C GLY A 556 -8.45 9.44 47.69
N ASN A 557 -7.17 9.83 47.56
CA ASN A 557 -6.67 11.08 48.12
C ASN A 557 -5.43 11.59 47.35
N GLU A 558 -5.55 12.77 46.74
CA GLU A 558 -4.41 13.55 46.25
C GLU A 558 -3.66 14.21 47.42
N THR A 559 -2.33 14.19 47.36
CA THR A 559 -1.38 15.21 47.89
C THR A 559 0.02 14.70 47.54
N GLY A 560 0.99 15.52 47.15
CA GLY A 560 1.03 16.98 47.03
C GLY A 560 2.51 17.39 47.07
N GLY A 561 2.96 18.21 46.12
CA GLY A 561 4.39 18.43 45.88
C GLY A 561 5.13 19.23 46.96
N ASN A 562 6.47 19.25 46.86
CA ASN A 562 7.32 20.20 47.58
C ASN A 562 8.60 20.49 46.77
N GLU A 563 8.58 21.58 46.01
CA GLU A 563 9.80 22.20 45.46
C GLU A 563 10.63 22.85 46.59
N THR A 564 11.97 22.87 46.45
CA THR A 564 12.80 24.11 46.44
C THR A 564 14.31 23.80 46.51
N ASP A 565 15.00 24.23 45.45
CA ASP A 565 16.27 24.98 45.42
C ASP A 565 17.46 24.62 46.33
N GLY A 566 18.54 24.16 45.67
CA GLY A 566 19.68 25.07 45.42
C GLY A 566 20.91 25.02 46.34
N GLY A 567 22.11 25.06 45.75
CA GLY A 567 23.38 25.36 46.45
C GLY A 567 24.63 24.65 45.89
N SER A 568 25.44 25.38 45.11
CA SER A 568 26.69 24.90 44.49
C SER A 568 27.89 24.70 45.46
N ALA A 569 29.03 24.27 44.89
CA ALA A 569 30.42 24.21 45.41
C ALA A 569 30.90 22.84 45.97
N ASP A 570 32.17 22.43 45.87
CA ASP A 570 33.32 22.83 45.02
C ASP A 570 34.47 21.77 45.21
N SER A 571 35.49 21.78 44.35
CA SER A 571 36.78 21.04 44.41
C SER A 571 36.75 19.51 44.19
N GLY A 572 37.81 18.87 43.64
CA GLY A 572 38.99 19.43 42.97
C GLY A 572 40.25 18.53 42.99
N SER A 573 41.06 18.61 41.92
CA SER A 573 42.48 18.18 41.80
C SER A 573 42.83 16.67 41.65
N SER A 574 43.28 16.32 40.43
CA SER A 574 44.55 15.66 40.03
C SER A 574 45.18 14.49 40.82
N GLY A 575 45.70 13.46 40.11
CA GLY A 575 46.57 12.43 40.71
C GLY A 575 46.98 11.20 39.86
N ASP A 576 47.73 11.42 38.77
CA ASP A 576 48.79 10.59 38.11
C ASP A 576 48.97 9.07 38.42
N GLY A 577 49.29 8.23 37.40
CA GLY A 577 50.13 7.03 37.66
C GLY A 577 50.13 5.75 36.77
N SER A 578 50.60 5.84 35.52
CA SER A 578 51.48 4.84 34.81
C SER A 578 51.13 3.33 34.64
N GLY A 579 51.39 2.79 33.42
CA GLY A 579 51.60 1.34 33.16
C GLY A 579 51.64 0.96 31.67
N ASP A 580 52.85 0.74 31.10
CA ASP A 580 53.07 0.48 29.65
C ASP A 580 53.42 -0.99 29.28
N ASP A 581 52.81 -1.51 28.21
CA ASP A 581 53.42 -2.21 27.06
C ASP A 581 52.42 -2.23 25.86
N GLY A 582 52.75 -2.19 24.55
CA GLY A 582 54.01 -2.30 23.79
C GLY A 582 53.96 -3.55 22.87
N SER A 583 54.05 -3.55 21.54
CA SER A 583 54.48 -2.60 20.47
C SER A 583 53.68 -2.91 19.17
N SER A 584 53.40 -1.99 18.22
CA SER A 584 54.18 -1.66 16.98
C SER A 584 54.60 -2.87 16.11
N ASP A 585 54.57 -2.91 14.76
CA ASP A 585 54.35 -1.96 13.64
C ASP A 585 53.60 -2.73 12.49
N GLY A 586 53.13 -2.21 11.34
CA GLY A 586 53.37 -0.95 10.61
C GLY A 586 54.22 -1.17 9.34
N GLY A 587 53.60 -1.30 8.15
CA GLY A 587 54.32 -1.46 6.88
C GLY A 587 53.45 -1.68 5.62
N SER A 588 53.65 -0.85 4.59
CA SER A 588 52.79 -0.72 3.39
C SER A 588 53.24 -1.55 2.16
N LEU A 589 52.32 -1.67 1.18
CA LEU A 589 52.52 -1.66 -0.29
C LEU A 589 53.67 -2.50 -0.92
N GLU A 590 53.33 -3.46 -1.80
CA GLU A 590 53.49 -3.28 -3.27
C GLU A 590 52.87 -4.45 -4.10
N THR A 591 52.87 -4.29 -5.43
CA THR A 591 52.23 -5.16 -6.45
C THR A 591 53.02 -6.41 -6.82
N ALA A 592 52.35 -7.50 -7.28
CA ALA A 592 52.57 -8.11 -8.61
C ALA A 592 51.78 -9.41 -8.91
N THR A 593 51.28 -9.47 -10.15
CA THR A 593 50.83 -10.61 -11.00
C THR A 593 51.41 -12.02 -10.76
N ALA A 594 50.61 -13.09 -11.00
CA ALA A 594 50.70 -13.96 -12.21
C ALA A 594 50.03 -15.37 -12.09
N ASP A 595 49.57 -15.89 -13.25
CA ASP A 595 49.44 -17.28 -13.74
C ASP A 595 48.69 -18.41 -12.95
N GLY A 596 47.64 -18.95 -13.59
CA GLY A 596 47.82 -20.20 -14.38
C GLY A 596 46.98 -21.47 -14.07
N ASP A 597 46.05 -21.80 -14.98
CA ASP A 597 45.56 -23.14 -15.44
C ASP A 597 45.25 -24.31 -14.46
N GLY A 598 44.10 -25.01 -14.65
CA GLY A 598 43.75 -26.19 -13.81
C GLY A 598 42.53 -27.08 -14.16
N GLU A 599 42.27 -27.38 -15.43
CA GLU A 599 41.13 -28.19 -15.93
C GLU A 599 40.79 -29.56 -15.23
N ARG A 600 39.49 -29.93 -15.27
CA ARG A 600 38.87 -31.31 -15.34
C ARG A 600 38.48 -32.16 -14.08
N SER A 601 37.17 -32.10 -13.78
CA SER A 601 36.17 -33.15 -14.14
C SER A 601 35.58 -34.17 -13.12
N LYS A 602 34.23 -34.26 -13.18
CA LYS A 602 33.31 -35.44 -13.08
C LYS A 602 32.88 -36.05 -11.72
N SER A 603 31.56 -35.87 -11.49
CA SER A 603 30.53 -36.86 -11.08
C SER A 603 30.45 -37.40 -9.64
N SER A 604 29.27 -37.28 -9.02
CA SER A 604 28.30 -38.40 -8.90
C SER A 604 26.99 -37.94 -8.21
N LYS A 605 26.00 -38.84 -8.03
CA LYS A 605 24.67 -38.53 -7.46
C LYS A 605 24.61 -38.77 -5.94
N GLY A 606 23.89 -37.90 -5.23
CA GLY A 606 23.40 -38.10 -3.86
C GLY A 606 22.57 -36.88 -3.45
N GLY A 607 21.53 -37.05 -2.64
CA GLY A 607 20.67 -35.93 -2.24
C GLY A 607 20.11 -36.09 -0.83
N SER A 608 19.89 -34.96 -0.17
CA SER A 608 19.15 -34.80 1.09
C SER A 608 18.70 -33.34 1.19
N SER A 609 17.58 -33.11 1.86
CA SER A 609 17.00 -31.79 2.13
C SER A 609 17.70 -31.08 3.30
N SER A 610 17.85 -29.76 3.17
CA SER A 610 17.99 -28.80 4.29
C SER A 610 17.67 -27.40 3.76
N ASP A 611 16.77 -26.70 4.44
CA ASP A 611 16.53 -25.27 4.29
C ASP A 611 17.69 -24.47 4.93
N ASP A 612 18.01 -23.28 4.39
CA ASP A 612 18.53 -22.08 5.09
C ASP A 612 18.84 -20.96 4.06
N ASP A 613 18.89 -19.70 4.49
CA ASP A 613 18.90 -18.50 3.65
C ASP A 613 20.28 -18.04 3.09
N GLY A 614 20.25 -17.36 1.93
CA GLY A 614 21.16 -16.25 1.61
C GLY A 614 22.13 -16.40 0.43
N GLY A 615 22.28 -15.33 -0.37
CA GLY A 615 23.46 -15.08 -1.24
C GLY A 615 23.18 -14.88 -2.74
N ASP A 616 23.73 -13.79 -3.27
CA ASP A 616 23.68 -13.24 -4.63
C ASP A 616 24.11 -14.11 -5.84
N ASP A 617 23.91 -13.51 -7.03
CA ASP A 617 24.66 -13.65 -8.29
C ASP A 617 24.62 -14.94 -9.14
N GLY A 618 23.95 -14.82 -10.29
CA GLY A 618 24.56 -15.05 -11.61
C GLY A 618 24.61 -16.46 -12.23
N ASP A 619 23.95 -16.62 -13.39
CA ASP A 619 24.55 -17.32 -14.56
C ASP A 619 23.83 -16.93 -15.89
N ASP A 620 24.59 -16.46 -16.88
CA ASP A 620 24.12 -16.02 -18.19
C ASP A 620 23.97 -17.18 -19.21
N GLY A 621 22.75 -17.75 -19.32
CA GLY A 621 22.52 -19.08 -19.94
C GLY A 621 22.16 -19.18 -21.45
N SER A 622 21.83 -18.07 -22.12
CA SER A 622 21.44 -17.98 -23.56
C SER A 622 20.13 -18.69 -24.03
N GLY A 623 19.15 -17.91 -24.52
CA GLY A 623 17.83 -18.40 -24.98
C GLY A 623 17.33 -17.91 -26.36
N SER A 624 18.06 -17.02 -27.04
CA SER A 624 17.88 -16.64 -28.46
C SER A 624 16.45 -16.34 -28.96
N ALA A 625 15.74 -15.38 -28.37
CA ALA A 625 14.54 -14.80 -28.98
C ALA A 625 14.90 -13.77 -30.07
N THR A 626 14.72 -14.10 -31.35
CA THR A 626 15.02 -13.18 -32.47
C THR A 626 13.92 -12.13 -32.67
N ARG A 627 14.12 -10.91 -32.16
CA ARG A 627 13.46 -9.69 -32.68
C ARG A 627 14.46 -8.88 -33.49
N SER A 628 14.06 -8.45 -34.70
CA SER A 628 14.93 -7.75 -35.66
C SER A 628 14.34 -6.38 -36.02
N THR A 629 14.58 -5.40 -35.17
CA THR A 629 14.66 -3.99 -35.59
C THR A 629 16.14 -3.64 -35.81
N GLY A 630 16.44 -2.93 -36.89
CA GLY A 630 17.80 -2.81 -37.41
C GLY A 630 18.67 -1.77 -36.70
N ALA A 631 19.03 -1.99 -35.44
CA ALA A 631 20.11 -1.27 -34.78
C ALA A 631 21.46 -1.98 -35.01
N THR A 632 22.54 -1.21 -35.15
CA THR A 632 23.90 -1.72 -34.89
C THR A 632 24.08 -1.75 -33.37
N PRO A 633 24.82 -2.69 -32.76
CA PRO A 633 25.11 -2.62 -31.33
C PRO A 633 25.70 -1.25 -30.98
N GLN A 634 24.95 -0.43 -30.25
CA GLN A 634 25.41 0.87 -29.84
C GLN A 634 26.39 0.67 -28.69
N SER A 635 27.64 1.04 -28.91
CA SER A 635 28.58 1.18 -27.81
C SER A 635 28.08 2.32 -26.91
N LEU A 636 27.99 2.06 -25.62
CA LEU A 636 27.81 3.07 -24.58
C LEU A 636 29.21 3.41 -24.01
N PRO A 637 29.96 4.37 -24.61
CA PRO A 637 31.35 4.64 -24.24
C PRO A 637 31.49 5.39 -22.91
N ASN A 638 30.43 6.06 -22.45
CA ASN A 638 30.48 6.94 -21.29
C ASN A 638 29.92 6.22 -20.06
N VAL A 639 30.47 6.54 -18.89
CA VAL A 639 29.96 6.12 -17.58
C VAL A 639 29.68 7.37 -16.75
N LEU A 640 28.49 7.48 -16.17
CA LEU A 640 28.17 8.45 -15.11
C LEU A 640 27.93 7.69 -13.82
N SER A 641 28.40 8.22 -12.69
CA SER A 641 28.23 7.60 -11.38
C SER A 641 27.86 8.66 -10.35
N LEU A 642 26.84 8.38 -9.54
CA LEU A 642 26.22 9.32 -8.62
C LEU A 642 26.15 8.67 -7.24
N ARG A 643 26.55 9.38 -6.17
CA ARG A 643 26.67 8.75 -4.84
C ARG A 643 26.29 9.70 -3.72
N SER A 644 25.35 9.30 -2.85
CA SER A 644 25.01 10.12 -1.68
C SER A 644 24.84 9.32 -0.40
N LYS A 645 24.97 10.03 0.73
CA LYS A 645 24.60 9.59 2.08
C LYS A 645 23.30 10.27 2.57
N ALA A 646 22.85 11.32 1.87
CA ALA A 646 21.56 11.94 2.05
C ALA A 646 20.47 11.16 1.29
N VAL A 647 19.28 11.76 1.18
CA VAL A 647 18.29 11.43 0.16
C VAL A 647 18.45 12.46 -0.95
N SER A 648 18.85 12.04 -2.15
CA SER A 648 19.12 12.95 -3.27
C SER A 648 18.41 12.44 -4.54
N PRO A 649 17.17 12.89 -4.84
CA PRO A 649 16.50 12.59 -6.10
C PRO A 649 17.21 13.25 -7.28
N TYR A 650 17.29 12.54 -8.41
CA TYR A 650 17.98 13.04 -9.60
C TYR A 650 17.32 12.59 -10.91
N ARG A 651 17.73 13.24 -11.99
CA ARG A 651 17.28 13.01 -13.36
C ARG A 651 18.41 13.28 -14.35
N ILE A 652 18.55 12.38 -15.33
CA ILE A 652 19.58 12.42 -16.38
C ILE A 652 18.88 12.30 -17.72
N VAL A 653 19.21 13.17 -18.68
CA VAL A 653 18.77 13.05 -20.08
C VAL A 653 19.99 13.04 -21.00
N VAL A 654 20.04 12.14 -21.97
CA VAL A 654 21.11 12.08 -22.99
C VAL A 654 20.57 12.22 -24.41
N ASP A 655 21.38 12.61 -25.39
CA ASP A 655 20.95 12.68 -26.81
C ASP A 655 21.06 11.32 -27.56
N GLY A 656 21.74 10.34 -26.94
CA GLY A 656 21.81 8.96 -27.40
C GLY A 656 20.94 7.99 -26.58
N ALA A 657 21.52 6.86 -26.19
CA ALA A 657 20.90 5.85 -25.32
C ALA A 657 21.62 5.79 -23.96
N ILE A 658 20.86 5.51 -22.89
CA ILE A 658 21.32 5.34 -21.51
C ILE A 658 20.77 4.04 -20.93
N GLU A 659 21.60 3.33 -20.16
CA GLU A 659 21.27 2.08 -19.45
C GLU A 659 21.84 2.18 -18.02
N LEU A 660 21.10 1.69 -17.02
CA LEU A 660 21.61 1.51 -15.66
C LEU A 660 22.59 0.33 -15.63
N ASP A 661 23.68 0.44 -14.88
CA ASP A 661 24.63 -0.65 -14.69
C ASP A 661 24.14 -1.59 -13.57
N PRO A 662 23.72 -2.83 -13.90
CA PRO A 662 23.04 -3.71 -12.94
C PRO A 662 23.96 -4.26 -11.84
N GLU A 663 25.27 -4.01 -11.91
CA GLU A 663 26.21 -4.28 -10.80
C GLU A 663 26.05 -3.26 -9.64
N PHE A 664 25.32 -2.16 -9.83
CA PHE A 664 25.27 -1.03 -8.89
C PHE A 664 23.86 -0.59 -8.46
N GLY A 665 22.82 -0.80 -9.27
CA GLY A 665 21.44 -0.47 -8.90
C GLY A 665 20.39 -1.22 -9.74
N VAL A 666 19.16 -1.31 -9.22
CA VAL A 666 17.99 -1.92 -9.91
C VAL A 666 16.66 -1.19 -9.65
N GLU A 667 16.66 -0.18 -8.79
CA GLU A 667 15.46 0.58 -8.36
C GLU A 667 15.08 1.75 -9.27
N ASP A 668 16.01 2.23 -10.10
CA ASP A 668 15.82 3.44 -10.91
C ASP A 668 15.01 3.23 -12.18
N VAL A 669 14.34 4.30 -12.62
CA VAL A 669 13.51 4.28 -13.84
C VAL A 669 14.33 4.79 -15.02
N VAL A 670 14.75 3.86 -15.89
CA VAL A 670 15.32 4.18 -17.21
C VAL A 670 14.25 4.06 -18.28
N SER A 671 14.00 5.15 -19.01
CA SER A 671 13.00 5.22 -20.08
C SER A 671 13.56 5.96 -21.30
N GLY A 672 13.79 5.21 -22.39
CA GLY A 672 14.29 5.73 -23.66
C GLY A 672 15.71 6.30 -23.56
N ASN A 673 15.81 7.62 -23.44
CA ASN A 673 17.06 8.38 -23.31
C ASN A 673 17.16 9.13 -21.96
N THR A 674 16.26 8.83 -21.01
CA THR A 674 16.16 9.47 -19.70
C THR A 674 16.33 8.42 -18.60
N ALA A 675 16.97 8.80 -17.50
CA ALA A 675 17.01 8.04 -16.25
C ALA A 675 16.57 8.92 -15.07
N GLN A 676 15.88 8.35 -14.09
CA GLN A 676 15.45 9.00 -12.86
C GLN A 676 15.65 8.06 -11.67
N GLY A 677 16.25 8.56 -10.59
CA GLY A 677 16.57 7.77 -9.41
C GLY A 677 16.57 8.58 -8.12
N VAL A 678 16.85 7.92 -6.99
CA VAL A 678 16.94 8.57 -5.68
C VAL A 678 18.04 7.93 -4.84
N LEU A 679 19.20 8.58 -4.79
CA LEU A 679 20.29 8.16 -3.90
C LEU A 679 19.80 8.24 -2.45
N ALA A 680 19.77 7.12 -1.73
CA ALA A 680 19.31 7.06 -0.35
C ALA A 680 20.29 6.28 0.53
N ARG A 681 21.51 6.82 0.69
CA ARG A 681 22.72 6.09 1.14
C ARG A 681 23.21 5.03 0.12
N GLY A 682 22.85 5.23 -1.15
CA GLY A 682 23.15 4.37 -2.31
C GLY A 682 24.31 4.86 -3.19
N TRP A 683 24.52 4.19 -4.33
CA TRP A 683 25.58 4.51 -5.29
C TRP A 683 25.22 3.99 -6.69
N ASP A 684 24.75 4.88 -7.54
CA ASP A 684 24.09 4.51 -8.79
C ASP A 684 25.04 4.78 -9.97
N VAL A 685 25.01 3.93 -11.00
CA VAL A 685 25.95 3.96 -12.12
C VAL A 685 25.22 3.75 -13.44
N TYR A 686 25.46 4.62 -14.41
CA TYR A 686 24.83 4.60 -15.73
C TYR A 686 25.87 4.50 -16.83
N ARG A 687 25.58 3.69 -17.85
CA ARG A 687 26.32 3.64 -19.11
C ARG A 687 25.52 4.38 -20.17
N TYR A 688 26.15 5.24 -20.95
CA TYR A 688 25.44 5.97 -22.00
C TYR A 688 26.28 6.25 -23.24
N SER A 689 25.58 6.70 -24.27
CA SER A 689 26.10 7.18 -25.55
C SER A 689 25.52 8.55 -25.86
N GLY A 690 26.27 9.36 -26.62
CA GLY A 690 25.93 10.76 -26.83
C GLY A 690 26.45 11.67 -25.72
N GLU A 691 25.84 12.83 -25.60
CA GLU A 691 26.13 13.86 -24.58
C GLU A 691 24.96 13.95 -23.58
N ILE A 692 25.24 14.41 -22.35
CA ILE A 692 24.19 14.68 -21.35
C ILE A 692 23.54 16.01 -21.73
N VAL A 693 22.24 16.00 -22.00
CA VAL A 693 21.43 17.17 -22.37
C VAL A 693 21.00 17.92 -21.12
N THR A 694 20.59 17.19 -20.09
CA THR A 694 20.10 17.71 -18.80
C THR A 694 20.58 16.82 -17.68
N PHE A 695 21.06 17.41 -16.59
CA PHE A 695 21.37 16.73 -15.35
C PHE A 695 20.76 17.54 -14.20
N ASP A 696 19.73 16.98 -13.57
CA ASP A 696 19.05 17.59 -12.43
C ASP A 696 19.39 16.73 -11.20
N ILE A 697 19.93 17.29 -10.12
CA ILE A 697 20.02 16.59 -8.82
C ILE A 697 19.68 17.54 -7.67
N ASP A 698 18.74 17.10 -6.85
CA ASP A 698 18.31 17.77 -5.63
C ASP A 698 18.90 17.00 -4.44
N GLY A 699 19.53 17.72 -3.50
CA GLY A 699 20.35 17.16 -2.43
C GLY A 699 21.78 16.73 -2.83
N PRO A 700 22.72 16.66 -1.88
CA PRO A 700 24.16 16.56 -2.16
C PRO A 700 24.61 15.19 -2.67
N ALA A 701 25.50 15.12 -3.67
CA ALA A 701 26.09 13.86 -4.14
C ALA A 701 27.53 14.01 -4.66
N GLU A 702 28.34 12.95 -4.52
CA GLU A 702 29.62 12.79 -5.21
C GLU A 702 29.34 12.31 -6.65
N ILE A 703 29.46 13.19 -7.66
CA ILE A 703 29.23 12.84 -9.08
C ILE A 703 30.55 12.58 -9.81
N SER A 704 30.60 11.51 -10.60
CA SER A 704 31.75 11.16 -11.43
C SER A 704 31.37 10.81 -12.86
N HIS A 705 31.86 11.60 -13.82
CA HIS A 705 31.77 11.31 -15.25
C HIS A 705 33.09 10.69 -15.73
N ASN A 706 33.00 9.49 -16.32
CA ASN A 706 34.11 8.72 -16.87
C ASN A 706 35.30 8.52 -15.89
N GLY A 707 34.99 8.38 -14.59
CA GLY A 707 35.98 8.18 -13.52
C GLY A 707 36.70 9.46 -13.07
N THR A 708 36.25 10.63 -13.52
CA THR A 708 36.69 11.95 -13.03
C THR A 708 35.54 12.56 -12.24
N PHE A 709 35.81 13.16 -11.07
CA PHE A 709 34.79 13.93 -10.36
C PHE A 709 34.48 15.21 -11.11
N VAL A 710 33.20 15.56 -11.16
CA VAL A 710 32.66 16.73 -11.87
C VAL A 710 31.66 17.44 -10.96
N ASP A 711 31.48 18.73 -11.16
CA ASP A 711 30.38 19.45 -10.53
C ASP A 711 29.05 18.99 -11.16
N PRO A 712 27.95 18.78 -10.39
CA PRO A 712 26.63 18.56 -10.98
C PRO A 712 26.22 19.67 -11.96
N ASP A 713 26.56 20.93 -11.69
CA ASP A 713 26.17 22.08 -12.52
C ASP A 713 27.01 22.19 -13.82
N GLU A 714 28.15 21.47 -13.90
CA GLU A 714 28.93 21.28 -15.13
C GLU A 714 28.36 20.18 -16.05
N LEU A 715 27.21 19.58 -15.72
CA LEU A 715 26.57 18.51 -16.50
C LEU A 715 25.27 18.98 -17.18
N GLY A 716 25.19 18.76 -18.49
CA GLY A 716 24.05 19.20 -19.32
C GLY A 716 24.49 20.18 -20.40
N ILE A 717 23.69 20.28 -21.47
CA ILE A 717 23.91 21.27 -22.53
C ILE A 717 23.34 22.63 -22.10
N ASP A 718 22.27 22.65 -21.31
CA ASP A 718 21.74 23.88 -20.72
C ASP A 718 22.61 24.42 -19.57
N GLY A 719 23.54 23.61 -19.02
CA GLY A 719 24.56 24.03 -18.05
C GLY A 719 25.76 24.78 -18.65
N SER A 720 25.79 25.06 -19.96
CA SER A 720 26.94 25.71 -20.62
C SER A 720 26.59 26.71 -21.73
N ASP A 721 26.35 27.98 -21.37
CA ASP A 721 27.40 29.02 -21.57
C ASP A 721 27.02 30.43 -21.06
N GLU A 722 27.91 30.98 -20.21
CA GLU A 722 28.18 32.38 -19.88
C GLU A 722 27.16 33.31 -19.15
N SER A 723 27.66 33.87 -18.03
CA SER A 723 27.51 35.26 -17.54
C SER A 723 26.56 35.62 -16.38
N GLY A 724 26.67 34.89 -15.25
CA GLY A 724 26.67 35.51 -13.91
C GLY A 724 28.05 36.11 -13.56
N SER A 725 28.17 36.90 -12.49
CA SER A 725 29.41 37.64 -12.14
C SER A 725 29.92 37.41 -10.72
N ASP A 726 31.25 37.44 -10.54
CA ASP A 726 31.91 37.74 -9.26
C ASP A 726 31.49 39.15 -8.75
N GLU A 727 30.31 39.27 -8.13
CA GLU A 727 30.13 40.28 -7.08
C GLU A 727 30.86 39.77 -5.83
N GLU A 728 31.77 40.56 -5.27
CA GLU A 728 32.25 40.26 -3.91
C GLU A 728 31.06 40.45 -2.96
N LEU A 729 30.41 39.36 -2.52
CA LEU A 729 29.46 39.37 -1.41
C LEU A 729 30.26 39.58 -0.11
N PRO A 730 30.31 40.80 0.47
CA PRO A 730 31.27 41.14 1.51
C PRO A 730 30.69 40.98 2.91
N ASN A 731 29.36 40.80 3.02
CA ASN A 731 28.67 40.64 4.29
C ASN A 731 28.31 39.17 4.53
N THR A 732 28.17 38.80 5.80
CA THR A 732 27.48 37.56 6.22
C THR A 732 26.32 37.84 7.16
N ILE A 733 25.32 36.97 7.13
CA ILE A 733 24.33 36.80 8.20
C ILE A 733 24.30 35.32 8.59
N SER A 734 24.32 35.04 9.88
CA SER A 734 24.05 33.71 10.43
C SER A 734 22.85 33.76 11.35
N ILE A 735 21.99 32.74 11.23
CA ILE A 735 20.77 32.57 11.98
C ILE A 735 20.85 31.19 12.62
N LYS A 736 20.58 31.09 13.92
CA LYS A 736 20.78 29.86 14.68
C LYS A 736 19.61 29.60 15.61
N GLY A 737 19.07 28.39 15.52
CA GLY A 737 17.95 27.95 16.35
C GLY A 737 18.42 27.39 17.68
N ASP A 738 17.77 27.86 18.75
CA ASP A 738 17.91 27.26 20.06
C ASP A 738 17.15 25.91 20.13
N ALA A 739 17.38 25.13 21.18
CA ALA A 739 16.93 23.73 21.19
C ALA A 739 15.45 23.56 21.60
N GLY A 740 14.53 23.51 20.63
CA GLY A 740 13.13 23.14 20.89
C GLY A 740 12.19 23.07 19.69
N ASP A 741 12.29 24.02 18.75
CA ASP A 741 11.31 24.22 17.68
C ASP A 741 11.90 24.10 16.26
N LEU A 742 11.05 24.29 15.24
CA LEU A 742 11.41 24.64 13.87
C LEU A 742 11.27 26.16 13.72
N LEU A 743 12.27 26.84 13.15
CA LEU A 743 12.27 28.30 12.98
C LEU A 743 12.28 28.69 11.50
N PRO A 744 11.11 28.94 10.89
CA PRO A 744 11.02 29.58 9.58
C PRO A 744 11.59 31.01 9.60
N TYR A 745 12.29 31.39 8.54
CA TYR A 745 12.80 32.75 8.35
C TYR A 745 12.80 33.17 6.88
N HIS A 746 12.81 34.50 6.67
CA HIS A 746 12.90 35.16 5.36
C HIS A 746 13.90 36.31 5.44
N ILE A 747 14.79 36.40 4.45
CA ILE A 747 15.79 37.45 4.30
C ILE A 747 15.62 38.09 2.92
N GLU A 748 15.49 39.42 2.85
CA GLU A 748 15.55 40.22 1.62
C GLU A 748 16.75 41.17 1.71
N VAL A 749 17.59 41.21 0.68
CA VAL A 749 18.74 42.12 0.59
C VAL A 749 18.66 43.04 -0.64
N SER A 750 19.35 44.18 -0.59
CA SER A 750 19.34 45.17 -1.67
C SER A 750 20.30 44.84 -2.84
N GLY A 751 20.73 43.59 -2.94
CA GLY A 751 21.78 43.07 -3.81
C GLY A 751 21.61 41.56 -3.98
N ASP A 752 22.71 40.83 -4.15
CA ASP A 752 22.67 39.38 -4.30
C ASP A 752 22.88 38.67 -2.94
N ILE A 753 22.28 37.49 -2.76
CA ILE A 753 22.43 36.62 -1.59
C ILE A 753 22.69 35.18 -2.04
N GLU A 754 23.63 34.52 -1.38
CA GLU A 754 24.07 33.14 -1.62
C GLU A 754 24.30 32.45 -0.26
N PHE A 755 24.35 31.12 -0.23
CA PHE A 755 24.81 30.39 0.95
C PHE A 755 26.29 30.66 1.26
N ASP A 756 26.68 30.58 2.53
CA ASP A 756 28.09 30.38 2.85
C ASP A 756 28.47 28.91 2.60
N PRO A 757 29.46 28.63 1.71
CA PRO A 757 29.72 27.28 1.22
C PRO A 757 30.28 26.31 2.29
N ASP A 758 30.70 26.81 3.45
CA ASP A 758 31.11 25.95 4.57
C ASP A 758 29.91 25.42 5.40
N TYR A 759 28.67 25.92 5.16
CA TYR A 759 27.49 25.73 6.04
C TYR A 759 26.14 25.49 5.32
N GLY A 760 26.13 24.87 4.14
CA GLY A 760 24.92 24.70 3.30
C GLY A 760 23.75 23.91 3.92
N THR A 761 22.53 24.22 3.44
CA THR A 761 21.24 23.90 4.09
C THR A 761 20.20 23.30 3.11
N GLU A 762 18.90 23.31 3.45
CA GLU A 762 17.77 22.84 2.62
C GLU A 762 16.92 24.01 2.03
N ASP A 763 17.43 25.24 2.10
CA ASP A 763 16.61 26.46 1.94
C ASP A 763 16.54 27.00 0.49
N ARG A 764 15.58 27.90 0.23
CA ARG A 764 15.33 28.47 -1.09
C ARG A 764 16.01 29.84 -1.26
N ILE A 765 16.86 29.99 -2.27
CA ILE A 765 17.41 31.29 -2.71
C ILE A 765 16.85 31.66 -4.09
N ALA A 766 16.41 32.91 -4.27
CA ALA A 766 16.08 33.52 -5.56
C ALA A 766 16.09 35.06 -5.50
N ASP A 767 16.50 35.74 -6.58
CA ASP A 767 16.28 37.18 -6.82
C ASP A 767 16.60 38.16 -5.65
N GLY A 768 17.63 37.89 -4.85
CA GLY A 768 18.00 38.72 -3.68
C GLY A 768 17.24 38.37 -2.38
N THR A 769 16.51 37.25 -2.37
CA THR A 769 15.81 36.69 -1.21
C THR A 769 16.28 35.28 -0.86
N ALA A 770 16.25 34.96 0.44
CA ALA A 770 16.45 33.62 0.98
C ALA A 770 15.32 33.26 1.96
N GLU A 771 14.75 32.06 1.83
CA GLU A 771 13.62 31.55 2.62
C GLU A 771 13.93 30.14 3.13
N GLY A 772 13.95 29.95 4.45
CA GLY A 772 14.45 28.73 5.06
C GLY A 772 13.77 28.32 6.37
N VAL A 773 14.11 27.14 6.87
CA VAL A 773 13.58 26.60 8.14
C VAL A 773 14.67 25.90 8.95
N ILE A 774 15.15 26.59 9.99
CA ILE A 774 16.12 26.01 10.92
C ILE A 774 15.47 24.89 11.73
N ALA A 775 16.06 23.69 11.67
CA ALA A 775 15.76 22.59 12.57
C ALA A 775 16.30 22.84 13.99
N THR A 776 15.76 22.17 15.01
CA THR A 776 16.22 22.26 16.40
C THR A 776 17.74 22.07 16.53
N GLY A 777 18.46 23.13 16.90
CA GLY A 777 19.93 23.16 16.99
C GLY A 777 20.68 23.27 15.65
N GLY A 778 19.96 23.55 14.54
CA GLY A 778 20.47 23.88 13.21
C GLY A 778 20.90 25.35 13.09
N TRP A 779 21.87 25.61 12.21
CA TRP A 779 22.57 26.89 12.10
C TRP A 779 22.77 27.17 10.61
N ASP A 780 22.20 28.26 10.11
CA ASP A 780 22.22 28.61 8.70
C ASP A 780 23.08 29.86 8.49
N VAL A 781 23.76 29.96 7.35
CA VAL A 781 24.71 31.06 7.06
C VAL A 781 24.62 31.48 5.60
N TYR A 782 24.48 32.78 5.38
CA TYR A 782 24.40 33.40 4.06
C TYR A 782 25.47 34.46 3.88
N ARG A 783 25.94 34.60 2.64
CA ARG A 783 26.77 35.70 2.15
C ARG A 783 25.92 36.62 1.28
N TYR A 784 26.06 37.93 1.40
CA TYR A 784 25.24 38.87 0.61
C TYR A 784 25.95 40.19 0.28
N SER A 785 25.51 40.87 -0.79
CA SER A 785 25.88 42.24 -1.15
C SER A 785 24.74 43.24 -0.84
N GLY A 786 25.08 44.52 -0.72
CA GLY A 786 24.12 45.57 -0.38
C GLY A 786 23.82 45.70 1.14
N GLU A 787 22.60 46.14 1.46
CA GLU A 787 22.03 46.28 2.81
C GLU A 787 20.87 45.27 2.98
N ILE A 788 20.61 44.77 4.19
CA ILE A 788 19.39 43.99 4.47
C ILE A 788 18.19 44.94 4.36
N VAL A 789 17.15 44.51 3.64
CA VAL A 789 15.92 45.26 3.38
C VAL A 789 14.80 44.79 4.30
N THR A 790 14.68 43.46 4.46
CA THR A 790 13.70 42.79 5.30
C THR A 790 14.36 41.58 5.97
N PHE A 791 14.09 41.38 7.26
CA PHE A 791 14.45 40.17 7.99
C PHE A 791 13.31 39.81 8.96
N ASP A 792 12.73 38.62 8.77
CA ASP A 792 11.67 38.07 9.62
C ASP A 792 12.06 36.64 10.02
N VAL A 793 11.96 36.31 11.31
CA VAL A 793 12.15 34.94 11.84
C VAL A 793 11.04 34.62 12.84
N VAL A 794 10.57 33.37 12.86
CA VAL A 794 9.41 32.94 13.66
C VAL A 794 9.86 32.11 14.87
N GLY A 795 10.34 32.81 15.91
CA GLY A 795 10.68 32.25 17.23
C GLY A 795 11.69 33.14 17.97
N ASP A 796 12.45 32.56 18.90
CA ASP A 796 13.64 33.20 19.47
C ASP A 796 14.89 32.58 18.77
N ALA A 797 15.73 33.38 18.10
CA ALA A 797 16.97 32.90 17.46
C ALA A 797 18.24 33.65 17.94
N ASP A 798 19.39 33.01 17.80
CA ASP A 798 20.70 33.67 17.88
C ASP A 798 21.04 34.20 16.46
N VAL A 799 21.05 35.52 16.26
CA VAL A 799 21.40 36.15 14.97
C VAL A 799 22.70 36.95 15.06
N GLU A 800 23.63 36.69 14.14
CA GLU A 800 24.88 37.45 13.97
C GLU A 800 24.99 38.00 12.54
N VAL A 801 25.26 39.30 12.40
CA VAL A 801 25.58 39.93 11.11
C VAL A 801 27.07 40.29 11.12
N ASN A 802 27.82 39.82 10.13
CA ASN A 802 29.28 39.97 10.05
C ASN A 802 30.06 39.46 11.29
N GLY A 803 29.49 38.53 12.06
CA GLY A 803 30.06 38.03 13.31
C GLY A 803 29.92 38.99 14.51
N GLU A 804 29.03 39.99 14.43
CA GLU A 804 28.54 40.74 15.58
C GLU A 804 27.06 40.36 15.84
N SER A 805 26.77 39.86 17.04
CA SER A 805 25.41 39.52 17.48
C SER A 805 24.54 40.78 17.59
N VAL A 806 23.32 40.67 17.05
CA VAL A 806 22.35 41.77 16.90
C VAL A 806 20.99 41.40 17.49
N ASP A 807 20.25 42.42 17.94
CA ASP A 807 18.84 42.29 18.33
C ASP A 807 18.00 42.30 17.05
N GLU A 808 17.24 41.25 16.78
CA GLU A 808 16.41 41.07 15.58
C GLU A 808 15.50 42.29 15.33
N ALA A 809 14.96 42.89 16.41
CA ALA A 809 14.10 44.08 16.34
C ALA A 809 14.88 45.40 16.14
N SER A 810 16.16 45.31 15.76
CA SER A 810 17.05 46.44 15.44
C SER A 810 17.73 46.37 14.07
N ILE A 811 17.45 45.30 13.31
CA ILE A 811 17.74 45.16 11.88
C ILE A 811 16.72 46.02 11.10
#